data_AF-A0A937IE37-F1
#
_entry.id   AF-A0A937IE37-F1
#
_cell.length_a   1.000
_cell.length_b   1.000
_cell.length_c   1.000
_cell.angle_alpha   90.00
_cell.angle_beta   90.00
_cell.angle_gamma   90.00
#
_symmetry.space_group_name_H-M   'P 1'
#
loop_
_entity.id
_entity.type
_entity.pdbx_description
1 polymer ?
#
loop_
_entity_poly.entity_id
_entity_poly.type
_entity_poly.pdbx_seq_one_letter_code
_entity_poly.pdbx_strand_id
1 'polypeptide(L)'
;MKLTPQPEGPIASLGRRASRPAVLGLLVAFLPILGILFYVTYFSSANESANQESALIENALVQRAALIQSEHDRLVNTIESTLLSATRGDIESALRASFPEAIDWRAVPLTDLGVSSLQPSDYGLDSLVLLDRVRQTFSSGETRFETVRSNNTISFALVSPFDVANSQGVAIVIFTNSLADTWISPSPAGTFSIRQVIGNTTSNLIAGSNPETDDGHDKPIAGTDWAISISPSGSLNQPVTLITPIVWVIMAAALMYATYLCLIEPRKLLATNIRRILDAADNREPISLDFEELAPLAVTLRQLSLNNRLREQRGMTEPASDTDSTVERRDDSGIVKALPRTHWTVADSAQLTGSWVSLPTLSADEEAGAINDLARGLARLSARDTNRSFIVSAIGSKAARKPKTQLIKALLYSGVDVVDLDNAPIPVVQMATHNATASGSALVVSRDQAGILRIGAIVNCCWVASHFWQSTLAFAAESGTVTGDGRSVKFSLEDDYSSRVASDVALAEALKLVIASDDQAMLDLAQNTLASTLCEVVPHLAEPQTALSTMSDWLESSAADAGVFIDAENTRLTAFDEAGRRLSDDHVLMLIIEDILSRHPGSDVILGPRASRTLPPFVVQHGGASAIVRTAPHIVQQEMKSRGALVAGDSNGGIFIKDRWFGSNDPVYAAARITEIISGANRPLSEVVNDLPDASLSKVHLVEATTLHTALNGILCDDSVFPGARISKIDGVRLDFADSWVYLEPLSEDGECYLHVEGDDEDCRHRLEHLLSSILKHKHPDLALPTLIATAIKS
;
A
#
# COMPACT_ATOMS: atom_id res chain seq x y z
N MET A 1 -18.07 -37.03 -48.42
CA MET A 1 -18.60 -37.49 -47.11
C MET A 1 -18.67 -39.01 -47.10
N LYS A 2 -17.71 -39.70 -46.46
CA LYS A 2 -17.91 -41.10 -46.04
C LYS A 2 -18.29 -41.04 -44.56
N LEU A 3 -19.47 -41.54 -44.23
CA LEU A 3 -19.98 -41.62 -42.85
C LEU A 3 -19.00 -42.41 -41.99
N THR A 4 -18.58 -41.83 -40.88
CA THR A 4 -17.85 -42.52 -39.81
C THR A 4 -18.74 -43.63 -39.23
N PRO A 5 -18.19 -44.82 -38.93
CA PRO A 5 -18.98 -45.91 -38.34
C PRO A 5 -19.47 -45.48 -36.94
N GLN A 6 -20.74 -45.77 -36.65
CA GLN A 6 -21.29 -45.49 -35.31
C GLN A 6 -20.74 -46.48 -34.28
N PRO A 7 -20.44 -46.01 -33.05
CA PRO A 7 -19.97 -46.89 -31.98
C PRO A 7 -21.06 -47.85 -31.50
N GLU A 8 -20.72 -49.14 -31.36
CA GLU A 8 -21.63 -50.19 -30.86
C GLU A 8 -21.72 -50.18 -29.33
N GLY A 9 -22.95 -50.10 -28.77
CA GLY A 9 -23.29 -50.28 -27.34
C GLY A 9 -24.24 -49.19 -26.77
N PRO A 10 -25.36 -49.54 -26.10
CA PRO A 10 -26.29 -48.54 -25.57
C PRO A 10 -25.71 -47.77 -24.36
N ILE A 11 -25.96 -46.46 -24.30
CA ILE A 11 -25.63 -45.58 -23.16
C ILE A 11 -26.95 -45.25 -22.45
N ALA A 12 -27.07 -45.65 -21.18
CA ALA A 12 -28.25 -45.38 -20.36
C ALA A 12 -27.91 -44.40 -19.22
N SER A 13 -28.78 -43.43 -18.94
CA SER A 13 -28.60 -42.47 -17.84
C SER A 13 -29.59 -42.73 -16.69
N LEU A 14 -29.14 -42.58 -15.45
CA LEU A 14 -29.95 -42.74 -14.24
C LEU A 14 -30.70 -41.44 -13.82
N GLY A 15 -30.60 -40.37 -14.61
CA GLY A 15 -31.40 -39.14 -14.45
C GLY A 15 -31.07 -38.26 -13.24
N ARG A 16 -29.90 -38.42 -12.59
CA ARG A 16 -29.48 -37.49 -11.52
C ARG A 16 -28.77 -36.27 -12.13
N ARG A 17 -29.22 -35.06 -11.79
CA ARG A 17 -28.51 -33.82 -12.14
C ARG A 17 -27.31 -33.59 -11.22
N ALA A 18 -26.17 -33.25 -11.78
CA ALA A 18 -24.93 -32.99 -11.06
C ALA A 18 -25.03 -31.81 -10.07
N SER A 19 -25.99 -30.91 -10.31
CA SER A 19 -26.20 -29.72 -9.49
C SER A 19 -26.83 -29.96 -8.12
N ARG A 20 -27.47 -31.11 -7.86
CA ARG A 20 -28.17 -31.35 -6.57
C ARG A 20 -27.27 -31.27 -5.32
N PRO A 21 -26.12 -31.98 -5.23
CA PRO A 21 -25.23 -31.86 -4.07
C PRO A 21 -24.59 -30.47 -3.96
N ALA A 22 -24.30 -29.82 -5.09
CA ALA A 22 -23.75 -28.46 -5.11
C ALA A 22 -24.77 -27.42 -4.59
N VAL A 23 -26.05 -27.51 -5.01
CA VAL A 23 -27.12 -26.62 -4.53
C VAL A 23 -27.37 -26.82 -3.03
N LEU A 24 -27.33 -28.06 -2.55
CA LEU A 24 -27.47 -28.36 -1.13
C LEU A 24 -26.27 -27.80 -0.33
N GLY A 25 -25.04 -27.96 -0.83
CA GLY A 25 -23.85 -27.38 -0.22
C GLY A 25 -23.88 -25.85 -0.17
N LEU A 26 -24.41 -25.21 -1.21
CA LEU A 26 -24.57 -23.76 -1.29
C LEU A 26 -25.60 -23.24 -0.28
N LEU A 27 -26.72 -23.94 -0.10
CA LEU A 27 -27.71 -23.62 0.93
C LEU A 27 -27.14 -23.77 2.36
N VAL A 28 -26.31 -24.79 2.60
CA VAL A 28 -25.65 -24.97 3.90
C VAL A 28 -24.59 -23.89 4.15
N ALA A 29 -23.94 -23.38 3.09
CA ALA A 29 -22.96 -22.28 3.18
C ALA A 29 -23.59 -20.92 3.56
N PHE A 30 -24.91 -20.74 3.34
CA PHE A 30 -25.61 -19.51 3.72
C PHE A 30 -25.90 -19.40 5.23
N LEU A 31 -26.00 -20.52 5.94
CA LEU A 31 -26.23 -20.53 7.39
C LEU A 31 -25.13 -19.79 8.18
N PRO A 32 -23.83 -20.00 7.87
CA PRO A 32 -22.75 -19.23 8.48
C PRO A 32 -22.81 -17.72 8.21
N ILE A 33 -23.23 -17.33 7.01
CA ILE A 33 -23.28 -15.91 6.63
C ILE A 33 -24.38 -15.19 7.42
N LEU A 34 -25.56 -15.81 7.52
CA LEU A 34 -26.67 -15.30 8.33
C LEU A 34 -26.31 -15.21 9.82
N GLY A 35 -25.61 -16.20 10.37
CA GLY A 35 -25.17 -16.17 11.76
C GLY A 35 -24.11 -15.09 12.04
N ILE A 36 -23.19 -14.84 11.11
CA ILE A 36 -22.23 -13.74 11.22
C ILE A 36 -22.95 -12.39 11.11
N LEU A 37 -23.89 -12.24 10.18
CA LEU A 37 -24.65 -11.00 10.02
C LEU A 37 -25.45 -10.65 11.28
N PHE A 38 -26.08 -11.66 11.89
CA PHE A 38 -26.79 -11.54 13.16
C PHE A 38 -25.84 -11.23 14.33
N TYR A 39 -24.67 -11.89 14.37
CA TYR A 39 -23.65 -11.61 15.39
C TYR A 39 -23.12 -10.19 15.27
N VAL A 40 -22.75 -9.75 14.06
CA VAL A 40 -22.23 -8.39 13.81
C VAL A 40 -23.28 -7.37 14.19
N THR A 41 -24.53 -7.48 13.72
CA THR A 41 -25.58 -6.48 14.04
C THR A 41 -25.93 -6.44 15.52
N TYR A 42 -25.99 -7.57 16.20
CA TYR A 42 -26.36 -7.61 17.62
C TYR A 42 -25.19 -7.18 18.52
N PHE A 43 -23.98 -7.66 18.28
CA PHE A 43 -22.81 -7.32 19.10
C PHE A 43 -22.16 -5.97 18.75
N SER A 44 -22.22 -5.50 17.50
CA SER A 44 -21.71 -4.16 17.16
C SER A 44 -22.52 -3.09 17.89
N SER A 45 -23.84 -3.24 17.96
CA SER A 45 -24.71 -2.29 18.67
C SER A 45 -24.42 -2.23 20.18
N ALA A 46 -24.07 -3.37 20.79
CA ALA A 46 -23.66 -3.42 22.20
C ALA A 46 -22.29 -2.76 22.43
N ASN A 47 -21.34 -2.97 21.51
CA ASN A 47 -20.00 -2.36 21.61
C ASN A 47 -20.04 -0.84 21.37
N GLU A 48 -20.91 -0.36 20.47
CA GLU A 48 -21.11 1.07 20.23
C GLU A 48 -21.67 1.79 21.46
N SER A 49 -22.62 1.15 22.17
CA SER A 49 -23.16 1.69 23.42
C SER A 49 -22.11 1.76 24.55
N ALA A 50 -21.22 0.76 24.66
CA ALA A 50 -20.15 0.76 25.66
C ALA A 50 -19.08 1.84 25.39
N ASN A 51 -18.75 2.08 24.12
CA ASN A 51 -17.77 3.13 23.76
C ASN A 51 -18.32 4.55 24.00
N GLN A 52 -19.62 4.78 23.73
CA GLN A 52 -20.27 6.06 24.04
C GLN A 52 -20.33 6.32 25.55
N GLU A 53 -20.51 5.28 26.36
CA GLU A 53 -20.57 5.39 27.81
C GLU A 53 -19.22 5.73 28.45
N SER A 54 -18.14 5.07 28.02
CA SER A 54 -16.77 5.40 28.47
C SER A 54 -16.40 6.87 28.18
N ALA A 55 -16.80 7.39 27.01
CA ALA A 55 -16.57 8.78 26.66
C ALA A 55 -17.37 9.77 27.54
N LEU A 56 -18.58 9.39 27.98
CA LEU A 56 -19.36 10.21 28.91
C LEU A 56 -18.74 10.25 30.31
N ILE A 57 -18.22 9.12 30.79
CA ILE A 57 -17.54 9.01 32.09
C ILE A 57 -16.26 9.86 32.10
N GLU A 58 -15.44 9.77 31.06
CA GLU A 58 -14.19 10.55 30.96
C GLU A 58 -14.46 12.06 30.91
N ASN A 59 -15.43 12.49 30.09
CA ASN A 59 -15.81 13.90 30.02
C ASN A 59 -16.35 14.44 31.36
N ALA A 60 -17.16 13.65 32.07
CA ALA A 60 -17.70 14.04 33.37
C ALA A 60 -16.60 14.18 34.43
N LEU A 61 -15.59 13.30 34.43
CA LEU A 61 -14.41 13.39 35.30
C LEU A 61 -13.58 14.64 35.01
N VAL A 62 -13.30 14.93 33.74
CA VAL A 62 -12.51 16.11 33.33
C VAL A 62 -13.21 17.41 33.73
N GLN A 63 -14.51 17.53 33.46
CA GLN A 63 -15.28 18.72 33.84
C GLN A 63 -15.29 18.93 35.36
N ARG A 64 -15.42 17.84 36.14
CA ARG A 64 -15.45 17.95 37.59
C ARG A 64 -14.10 18.31 38.19
N ALA A 65 -13.01 17.73 37.68
CA ALA A 65 -11.65 18.10 38.07
C ALA A 65 -11.37 19.59 37.81
N ALA A 66 -11.79 20.11 36.65
CA ALA A 66 -11.62 21.51 36.29
C ALA A 66 -12.41 22.47 37.22
N LEU A 67 -13.63 22.08 37.62
CA LEU A 67 -14.43 22.87 38.57
C LEU A 67 -13.73 22.96 39.94
N ILE A 68 -13.23 21.84 40.46
CA ILE A 68 -12.54 21.82 41.75
C ILE A 68 -11.25 22.65 41.69
N GLN A 69 -10.50 22.55 40.59
CA GLN A 69 -9.30 23.36 40.38
C GLN A 69 -9.63 24.86 40.33
N SER A 70 -10.70 25.25 39.62
CA SER A 70 -11.12 26.66 39.56
C SER A 70 -11.51 27.23 40.93
N GLU A 71 -12.21 26.46 41.77
CA GLU A 71 -12.55 26.91 43.13
C GLU A 71 -11.32 26.94 44.04
N HIS A 72 -10.39 25.98 43.89
CA HIS A 72 -9.10 25.99 44.58
C HIS A 72 -8.32 27.27 44.27
N ASP A 73 -8.12 27.58 42.98
CA ASP A 73 -7.38 28.76 42.52
C ASP A 73 -8.05 30.05 43.01
N ARG A 74 -9.39 30.10 43.01
CA ARG A 74 -10.14 31.24 43.54
C ARG A 74 -9.85 31.47 45.02
N LEU A 75 -9.87 30.42 45.85
CA LEU A 75 -9.65 30.54 47.30
C LEU A 75 -8.19 30.92 47.61
N VAL A 76 -7.22 30.34 46.90
CA VAL A 76 -5.79 30.68 47.02
C VAL A 76 -5.54 32.14 46.65
N ASN A 77 -6.04 32.60 45.50
CA ASN A 77 -5.87 33.99 45.09
C ASN A 77 -6.57 34.96 46.06
N THR A 78 -7.71 34.57 46.63
CA THR A 78 -8.43 35.39 47.60
C THR A 78 -7.65 35.56 48.90
N ILE A 79 -7.01 34.50 49.41
CA ILE A 79 -6.27 34.60 50.68
C ILE A 79 -5.00 35.41 50.50
N GLU A 80 -4.27 35.20 49.40
CA GLU A 80 -3.04 35.93 49.10
C GLU A 80 -3.31 37.42 48.90
N SER A 81 -4.34 37.76 48.12
CA SER A 81 -4.73 39.17 47.92
C SER A 81 -5.19 39.84 49.22
N THR A 82 -5.91 39.11 50.08
CA THR A 82 -6.35 39.61 51.40
C THR A 82 -5.15 39.88 52.30
N LEU A 83 -4.19 38.95 52.38
CA LEU A 83 -2.99 39.08 53.22
C LEU A 83 -2.05 40.19 52.73
N LEU A 84 -1.95 40.41 51.42
CA LEU A 84 -1.19 41.52 50.83
C LEU A 84 -1.78 42.90 51.18
N SER A 85 -3.10 42.99 51.36
CA SER A 85 -3.81 44.24 51.65
C SER A 85 -4.03 44.53 53.14
N ALA A 86 -3.74 43.57 54.02
CA ALA A 86 -4.05 43.66 55.44
C ALA A 86 -3.10 44.62 56.20
N THR A 87 -3.62 45.30 57.23
CA THR A 87 -2.85 46.17 58.14
C THR A 87 -2.55 45.48 59.48
N ARG A 88 -1.50 45.92 60.17
CA ARG A 88 -1.03 45.32 61.43
C ARG A 88 -2.14 45.27 62.49
N GLY A 89 -2.50 44.06 62.93
CA GLY A 89 -3.51 43.82 63.98
C GLY A 89 -4.89 43.35 63.48
N ASP A 90 -5.15 43.46 62.18
CA ASP A 90 -6.49 43.21 61.59
C ASP A 90 -6.54 41.99 60.65
N ILE A 91 -5.54 41.10 60.69
CA ILE A 91 -5.43 39.96 59.76
C ILE A 91 -6.62 39.01 59.91
N GLU A 92 -6.99 38.62 61.13
CA GLU A 92 -8.13 37.72 61.35
C GLU A 92 -9.47 38.35 60.94
N SER A 93 -9.63 39.67 61.15
CA SER A 93 -10.82 40.39 60.67
C SER A 93 -10.86 40.49 59.15
N ALA A 94 -9.73 40.68 58.48
CA ALA A 94 -9.64 40.70 57.02
C ALA A 94 -9.95 39.31 56.43
N LEU A 95 -9.40 38.24 57.01
CA LEU A 95 -9.71 36.87 56.61
C LEU A 95 -11.20 36.54 56.82
N ARG A 96 -11.80 36.96 57.94
CA ARG A 96 -13.23 36.78 58.20
C ARG A 96 -14.11 37.53 57.20
N ALA A 97 -13.69 38.70 56.73
CA ALA A 97 -14.42 39.47 55.72
C ALA A 97 -14.32 38.82 54.32
N SER A 98 -13.14 38.29 53.96
CA SER A 98 -12.90 37.66 52.67
C SER A 98 -13.44 36.23 52.54
N PHE A 99 -13.57 35.51 53.66
CA PHE A 99 -14.04 34.12 53.70
C PHE A 99 -15.20 33.94 54.69
N PRO A 100 -16.38 34.53 54.46
CA PRO A 100 -17.51 34.37 55.37
C PRO A 100 -18.03 32.93 55.49
N GLU A 101 -17.76 32.08 54.49
CA GLU A 101 -18.10 30.65 54.46
C GLU A 101 -17.19 29.74 55.30
N ALA A 102 -16.06 30.24 55.79
CA ALA A 102 -15.18 29.49 56.67
C ALA A 102 -15.73 29.42 58.11
N ILE A 103 -15.35 28.39 58.84
CA ILE A 103 -15.76 28.18 60.25
C ILE A 103 -14.75 28.72 61.25
N ASP A 104 -13.50 28.88 60.82
CA ASP A 104 -12.42 29.32 61.68
C ASP A 104 -11.37 30.08 60.88
N TRP A 105 -10.83 31.14 61.48
CA TRP A 105 -9.81 32.01 60.90
C TRP A 105 -8.77 32.28 61.97
N ARG A 106 -7.50 31.96 61.68
CA ARG A 106 -6.42 32.09 62.66
C ARG A 106 -5.21 32.74 62.03
N ALA A 107 -4.60 33.66 62.76
CA ALA A 107 -3.27 34.18 62.42
C ALA A 107 -2.27 33.66 63.46
N VAL A 108 -1.28 32.89 63.01
CA VAL A 108 -0.19 32.37 63.85
C VAL A 108 1.05 33.25 63.63
N PRO A 109 1.32 34.26 64.47
CA PRO A 109 2.52 35.07 64.37
C PRO A 109 3.75 34.26 64.76
N LEU A 110 4.82 34.37 63.97
CA LEU A 110 6.09 33.69 64.18
C LEU A 110 7.20 34.72 64.39
N THR A 111 7.94 34.57 65.49
CA THR A 111 9.10 35.41 65.85
C THR A 111 10.36 34.99 65.10
N ASP A 112 11.48 35.71 65.27
CA ASP A 112 12.79 35.41 64.66
C ASP A 112 13.32 33.97 64.91
N LEU A 113 12.79 33.27 65.92
CA LEU A 113 13.07 31.85 66.19
C LEU A 113 12.29 30.88 65.28
N GLY A 114 11.45 31.41 64.37
CA GLY A 114 10.64 30.69 63.40
C GLY A 114 9.66 29.71 64.06
N VAL A 115 9.60 28.50 63.50
CA VAL A 115 8.65 27.45 63.90
C VAL A 115 9.15 26.54 65.03
N SER A 116 10.35 26.79 65.55
CA SER A 116 11.04 25.93 66.53
C SER A 116 10.41 25.95 67.92
N SER A 117 9.65 27.00 68.26
CA SER A 117 8.98 27.18 69.55
C SER A 117 7.50 26.76 69.56
N LEU A 118 6.90 26.45 68.41
CA LEU A 118 5.48 26.10 68.30
C LEU A 118 5.15 24.75 68.94
N GLN A 119 4.28 24.75 69.96
CA GLN A 119 3.65 23.54 70.51
C GLN A 119 2.24 23.31 69.94
N PRO A 120 1.73 22.07 69.94
CA PRO A 120 0.36 21.77 69.47
C PRO A 120 -0.76 22.53 70.20
N SER A 121 -0.55 22.92 71.47
CA SER A 121 -1.54 23.71 72.22
C SER A 121 -1.53 25.20 71.88
N ASP A 122 -0.52 25.68 71.17
CA ASP A 122 -0.37 27.09 70.84
C ASP A 122 -1.25 27.44 69.63
N TYR A 123 -2.00 28.54 69.73
CA TYR A 123 -2.89 29.04 68.66
C TYR A 123 -3.96 28.02 68.19
N GLY A 124 -4.31 27.05 69.04
CA GLY A 124 -5.37 26.06 68.79
C GLY A 124 -5.01 24.97 67.79
N LEU A 125 -3.72 24.73 67.53
CA LEU A 125 -3.22 23.73 66.57
C LEU A 125 -3.38 22.28 67.07
N ASP A 126 -4.60 21.91 67.44
CA ASP A 126 -4.96 20.62 68.07
C ASP A 126 -4.67 19.40 67.19
N SER A 127 -4.42 19.61 65.88
CA SER A 127 -4.03 18.58 64.93
C SER A 127 -2.54 18.66 64.60
N LEU A 128 -1.81 17.56 64.81
CA LEU A 128 -0.41 17.44 64.39
C LEU A 128 -0.23 17.67 62.89
N VAL A 129 -1.26 17.38 62.08
CA VAL A 129 -1.26 17.61 60.64
C VAL A 129 -1.27 19.11 60.33
N LEU A 130 -2.07 19.90 61.06
CA LEU A 130 -2.09 21.36 60.91
C LEU A 130 -0.77 21.98 61.38
N LEU A 131 -0.21 21.51 62.49
CA LEU A 131 1.08 21.99 62.99
C LEU A 131 2.21 21.72 61.97
N ASP A 132 2.24 20.53 61.38
CA ASP A 132 3.24 20.21 60.36
C ASP A 132 3.03 21.04 59.08
N ARG A 133 1.77 21.26 58.66
CA ARG A 133 1.46 22.11 57.52
C ARG A 133 1.90 23.55 57.75
N VAL A 134 1.67 24.12 58.93
CA VAL A 134 2.15 25.48 59.29
C VAL A 134 3.67 25.56 59.20
N ARG A 135 4.38 24.53 59.66
CA ARG A 135 5.84 24.45 59.56
C ARG A 135 6.31 24.44 58.12
N GLN A 136 5.70 23.59 57.30
CA GLN A 136 6.02 23.48 55.88
C GLN A 136 5.74 24.78 55.13
N THR A 137 4.54 25.36 55.28
CA THR A 137 4.14 26.60 54.62
C THR A 137 5.03 27.79 55.00
N PHE A 138 5.44 27.90 56.26
CA PHE A 138 6.41 28.94 56.65
C PHE A 138 7.78 28.75 55.98
N SER A 139 8.23 27.50 55.80
CA SER A 139 9.50 27.20 55.16
C SER A 139 9.48 27.31 53.63
N SER A 140 8.38 26.93 52.99
CA SER A 140 8.24 26.91 51.52
C SER A 140 7.76 28.24 50.96
N GLY A 141 7.02 29.02 51.75
CA GLY A 141 6.37 30.25 51.28
C GLY A 141 5.15 30.01 50.40
N GLU A 142 4.66 28.77 50.28
CA GLU A 142 3.56 28.40 49.38
C GLU A 142 2.22 28.26 50.12
N THR A 143 1.18 28.87 49.56
CA THR A 143 -0.21 28.66 49.99
C THR A 143 -0.70 27.29 49.53
N ARG A 144 -1.19 26.46 50.46
CA ARG A 144 -1.69 25.10 50.14
C ARG A 144 -2.92 24.72 50.97
N PHE A 145 -3.70 23.79 50.43
CA PHE A 145 -4.79 23.13 51.15
C PHE A 145 -4.29 21.89 51.90
N GLU A 146 -4.89 21.65 53.06
CA GLU A 146 -4.69 20.45 53.87
C GLU A 146 -6.03 19.88 54.31
N THR A 147 -6.16 18.55 54.30
CA THR A 147 -7.33 17.87 54.83
C THR A 147 -7.11 17.50 56.28
N VAL A 148 -7.95 18.03 57.16
CA VAL A 148 -7.89 17.76 58.60
C VAL A 148 -9.07 16.90 59.00
N ARG A 149 -8.79 15.76 59.63
CA ARG A 149 -9.82 14.86 60.15
C ARG A 149 -9.85 14.97 61.68
N SER A 150 -10.97 15.45 62.22
CA SER A 150 -11.19 15.53 63.67
C SER A 150 -12.58 14.97 64.01
N ASN A 151 -12.67 14.08 65.00
CA ASN A 151 -13.93 13.49 65.50
C ASN A 151 -14.90 13.01 64.40
N ASN A 152 -14.37 12.31 63.39
CA ASN A 152 -15.13 11.77 62.25
C ASN A 152 -15.73 12.81 61.28
N THR A 153 -15.33 14.08 61.41
CA THR A 153 -15.64 15.16 60.46
C THR A 153 -14.38 15.55 59.69
N ILE A 154 -14.54 15.81 58.40
CA ILE A 154 -13.46 16.25 57.52
C ILE A 154 -13.61 17.75 57.32
N SER A 155 -12.51 18.47 57.49
CA SER A 155 -12.43 19.91 57.29
C SER A 155 -11.26 20.22 56.37
N PHE A 156 -11.39 21.28 55.59
CA PHE A 156 -10.35 21.72 54.67
C PHE A 156 -9.69 22.95 55.24
N ALA A 157 -8.38 22.92 55.44
CA ALA A 157 -7.61 24.05 55.94
C ALA A 157 -6.77 24.64 54.81
N LEU A 158 -7.04 25.89 54.48
CA LEU A 158 -6.20 26.70 53.60
C LEU A 158 -5.16 27.41 54.44
N VAL A 159 -3.88 27.15 54.18
CA VAL A 159 -2.75 27.64 54.96
C VAL A 159 -1.86 28.50 54.06
N SER A 160 -1.66 29.76 54.43
CA SER A 160 -0.94 30.76 53.63
C SER A 160 0.03 31.58 54.49
N PRO A 161 1.26 31.85 54.05
CA PRO A 161 2.19 32.68 54.80
C PRO A 161 1.82 34.17 54.68
N PHE A 162 2.17 34.97 55.68
CA PHE A 162 2.05 36.43 55.60
C PHE A 162 3.28 37.13 56.18
N ASP A 163 3.60 38.29 55.61
CA ASP A 163 4.57 39.24 56.14
C ASP A 163 3.99 40.65 56.08
N VAL A 164 3.51 41.14 57.21
CA VAL A 164 2.81 42.43 57.30
C VAL A 164 3.43 43.27 58.41
N ALA A 165 4.00 44.43 58.05
CA ALA A 165 4.48 45.46 58.98
C ALA A 165 5.38 44.95 60.13
N ASN A 166 6.42 44.16 59.76
CA ASN A 166 7.36 43.48 60.68
C ASN A 166 6.71 42.41 61.58
N SER A 167 5.64 41.78 61.11
CA SER A 167 5.03 40.59 61.72
C SER A 167 4.91 39.51 60.65
N GLN A 168 5.78 38.50 60.74
CA GLN A 168 5.72 37.32 59.88
C GLN A 168 4.91 36.22 60.57
N GLY A 169 4.24 35.39 59.79
CA GLY A 169 3.43 34.31 60.34
C GLY A 169 2.71 33.49 59.28
N VAL A 170 1.79 32.66 59.74
CA VAL A 170 0.97 31.80 58.88
C VAL A 170 -0.50 32.02 59.20
N ALA A 171 -1.29 32.30 58.17
CA ALA A 171 -2.74 32.39 58.24
C ALA A 171 -3.36 31.02 57.94
N ILE A 172 -4.42 30.69 58.67
CA ILE A 172 -5.17 29.44 58.50
C ILE A 172 -6.65 29.79 58.38
N VAL A 173 -7.29 29.29 57.33
CA VAL A 173 -8.73 29.39 57.12
C VAL A 173 -9.31 27.98 57.01
N ILE A 174 -10.25 27.63 57.89
CA ILE A 174 -10.82 26.28 57.95
C ILE A 174 -12.25 26.30 57.39
N PHE A 175 -12.53 25.42 56.44
CA PHE A 175 -13.84 25.22 55.83
C PHE A 175 -14.48 23.90 56.26
N THR A 176 -15.81 23.85 56.28
CA THR A 176 -16.55 22.60 56.54
C THR A 176 -16.55 21.68 55.31
N ASN A 177 -17.10 20.48 55.50
CA ASN A 177 -17.30 19.50 54.43
C ASN A 177 -18.30 19.97 53.34
N SER A 178 -19.01 21.10 53.52
CA SER A 178 -19.99 21.60 52.53
C SER A 178 -19.36 21.91 51.17
N LEU A 179 -18.07 22.26 51.14
CA LEU A 179 -17.32 22.44 49.88
C LEU A 179 -17.20 21.12 49.14
N ALA A 180 -16.85 20.04 49.86
CA ALA A 180 -16.75 18.72 49.27
C ALA A 180 -18.10 18.18 48.80
N ASP A 181 -19.19 18.45 49.52
CA ASP A 181 -20.55 18.06 49.12
C ASP A 181 -20.94 18.64 47.75
N THR A 182 -20.45 19.85 47.43
CA THR A 182 -20.64 20.49 46.13
C THR A 182 -19.78 19.82 45.05
N TRP A 183 -18.55 19.45 45.40
CA TRP A 183 -17.62 18.78 44.50
C TRP A 183 -18.03 17.34 44.15
N ILE A 184 -18.70 16.63 45.06
CA ILE A 184 -19.14 15.23 44.86
C ILE A 184 -20.59 15.08 44.40
N SER A 185 -21.26 16.17 44.01
CA SER A 185 -22.66 16.13 43.58
C SER A 185 -22.87 15.09 42.47
N PRO A 186 -23.88 14.20 42.57
CA PRO A 186 -24.10 13.14 41.59
C PRO A 186 -24.37 13.70 40.18
N SER A 187 -23.94 12.97 39.16
CA SER A 187 -24.21 13.27 37.75
C SER A 187 -24.87 12.09 37.04
N PRO A 188 -25.43 12.27 35.83
CA PRO A 188 -25.94 11.16 35.03
C PRO A 188 -24.90 10.07 34.73
N ALA A 189 -23.60 10.39 34.77
CA ALA A 189 -22.52 9.45 34.56
C ALA A 189 -22.18 8.59 35.80
N GLY A 190 -22.60 9.03 36.99
CA GLY A 190 -22.28 8.35 38.25
C GLY A 190 -22.06 9.27 39.45
N THR A 191 -21.66 8.68 40.56
CA THR A 191 -21.34 9.37 41.82
C THR A 191 -19.85 9.60 41.94
N PHE A 192 -19.44 10.83 42.26
CA PHE A 192 -18.03 11.19 42.40
C PHE A 192 -17.50 10.93 43.82
N SER A 193 -16.21 10.68 43.91
CA SER A 193 -15.49 10.67 45.18
C SER A 193 -14.10 11.31 45.03
N ILE A 194 -13.63 11.95 46.09
CA ILE A 194 -12.33 12.63 46.14
C ILE A 194 -11.42 11.82 47.07
N ARG A 195 -10.21 11.55 46.61
CA ARG A 195 -9.18 10.78 47.31
C ARG A 195 -7.90 11.60 47.43
N GLN A 196 -7.17 11.39 48.53
CA GLN A 196 -5.84 11.93 48.71
C GLN A 196 -4.80 10.97 48.11
N VAL A 197 -3.91 11.52 47.31
CA VAL A 197 -2.76 10.83 46.71
C VAL A 197 -1.57 11.04 47.63
N ILE A 198 -0.99 9.95 48.15
CA ILE A 198 0.21 10.00 48.99
C ILE A 198 1.27 9.13 48.30
N GLY A 199 2.27 9.78 47.69
CA GLY A 199 3.26 9.10 46.85
C GLY A 199 2.63 8.53 45.57
N ASN A 200 2.92 7.27 45.25
CA ASN A 200 2.35 6.56 44.09
C ASN A 200 1.05 5.79 44.40
N THR A 201 0.47 5.96 45.59
CA THR A 201 -0.73 5.22 46.01
C THR A 201 -1.84 6.16 46.47
N THR A 202 -3.03 6.02 45.89
CA THR A 202 -4.25 6.65 46.41
C THR A 202 -4.66 5.91 47.69
N SER A 203 -4.65 6.59 48.83
CA SER A 203 -4.74 5.89 50.13
C SER A 203 -5.88 6.35 51.03
N ASN A 204 -6.35 7.59 50.91
CA ASN A 204 -7.38 8.11 51.81
C ASN A 204 -8.58 8.70 51.07
N LEU A 205 -9.78 8.20 51.36
CA LEU A 205 -11.04 8.80 50.93
C LEU A 205 -11.29 10.11 51.71
N ILE A 206 -11.42 11.21 50.97
CA ILE A 206 -11.71 12.55 51.50
C ILE A 206 -13.22 12.79 51.49
N ALA A 207 -13.92 12.47 50.40
CA ALA A 207 -15.36 12.67 50.30
C ALA A 207 -15.99 11.71 49.26
N GLY A 208 -17.23 11.28 49.47
CA GLY A 208 -17.95 10.33 48.61
C GLY A 208 -17.91 8.88 49.10
N SER A 209 -18.36 7.95 48.26
CA SER A 209 -18.35 6.51 48.53
C SER A 209 -17.13 5.84 47.88
N ASN A 210 -16.64 4.77 48.51
CA ASN A 210 -15.57 3.96 47.91
C ASN A 210 -16.13 3.23 46.68
N PRO A 211 -15.49 3.31 45.50
CA PRO A 211 -15.94 2.55 44.33
C PRO A 211 -15.84 1.04 44.61
N GLU A 212 -16.85 0.27 44.19
CA GLU A 212 -16.88 -1.20 44.36
C GLU A 212 -15.85 -1.92 43.47
N THR A 213 -15.41 -1.27 42.39
CA THR A 213 -14.41 -1.75 41.43
C THR A 213 -13.30 -0.70 41.23
N ASP A 214 -12.04 -1.12 41.34
CA ASP A 214 -10.87 -0.26 41.14
C ASP A 214 -10.57 -0.15 39.63
N ASP A 215 -11.46 0.50 38.87
CA ASP A 215 -11.42 0.53 37.40
C ASP A 215 -10.43 1.58 36.84
N GLY A 216 -9.52 2.13 37.65
CA GLY A 216 -8.37 2.91 37.18
C GLY A 216 -8.66 4.29 36.59
N HIS A 217 -9.89 4.81 36.70
CA HIS A 217 -10.26 6.15 36.22
C HIS A 217 -10.11 7.23 37.32
N ASP A 218 -8.90 7.43 37.83
CA ASP A 218 -8.58 8.51 38.76
C ASP A 218 -7.97 9.69 38.00
N LYS A 219 -8.56 10.89 38.14
CA LYS A 219 -8.00 12.12 37.55
C LYS A 219 -7.37 12.99 38.66
N PRO A 220 -6.05 13.29 38.60
CA PRO A 220 -5.42 14.17 39.57
C PRO A 220 -5.88 15.62 39.37
N ILE A 221 -5.99 16.36 40.48
CA ILE A 221 -6.36 17.78 40.51
C ILE A 221 -5.07 18.59 40.67
N ALA A 222 -4.71 19.38 39.65
CA ALA A 222 -3.48 20.14 39.64
C ALA A 222 -3.39 21.11 40.83
N GLY A 223 -2.20 21.26 41.42
CA GLY A 223 -1.96 22.12 42.58
C GLY A 223 -2.37 21.51 43.93
N THR A 224 -2.92 20.29 43.94
CA THR A 224 -3.36 19.60 45.16
C THR A 224 -2.86 18.15 45.19
N ASP A 225 -2.87 17.55 46.39
CA ASP A 225 -2.61 16.12 46.58
C ASP A 225 -3.91 15.29 46.40
N TRP A 226 -4.87 15.78 45.60
CA TRP A 226 -6.19 15.17 45.45
C TRP A 226 -6.39 14.58 44.07
N ALA A 227 -7.15 13.49 44.00
CA ALA A 227 -7.65 12.89 42.77
C ALA A 227 -9.16 12.68 42.89
N ILE A 228 -9.87 12.85 41.77
CA ILE A 228 -11.29 12.57 41.68
C ILE A 228 -11.52 11.26 40.92
N SER A 229 -12.49 10.49 41.40
CA SER A 229 -12.93 9.24 40.78
C SER A 229 -14.45 9.21 40.69
N ILE A 230 -14.99 8.35 39.83
CA ILE A 230 -16.43 8.21 39.60
C ILE A 230 -16.81 6.73 39.71
N SER A 231 -17.91 6.46 40.41
CA SER A 231 -18.56 5.14 40.43
C SER A 231 -19.75 5.18 39.45
N PRO A 232 -19.73 4.40 38.36
CA PRO A 232 -20.82 4.38 37.38
C PRO A 232 -22.15 3.94 38.01
N SER A 233 -23.27 4.53 37.59
CA SER A 233 -24.59 4.07 38.04
C SER A 233 -24.91 2.69 37.45
N GLY A 234 -25.24 1.71 38.30
CA GLY A 234 -25.32 0.27 38.00
C GLY A 234 -26.37 -0.24 37.00
N SER A 235 -26.65 0.46 35.90
CA SER A 235 -27.48 -0.08 34.81
C SER A 235 -26.75 -1.01 33.83
N LEU A 236 -25.44 -1.26 33.98
CA LEU A 236 -24.64 -1.97 32.97
C LEU A 236 -23.69 -3.05 33.52
N ASN A 237 -24.15 -3.85 34.47
CA ASN A 237 -23.54 -5.17 34.72
C ASN A 237 -24.45 -6.27 34.16
N GLN A 238 -24.46 -6.44 32.84
CA GLN A 238 -24.79 -7.75 32.26
C GLN A 238 -23.50 -8.43 31.84
N PRO A 239 -23.06 -9.50 32.53
CA PRO A 239 -21.94 -10.28 32.05
C PRO A 239 -22.35 -10.87 30.69
N VAL A 240 -21.59 -10.57 29.64
CA VAL A 240 -21.74 -11.22 28.33
C VAL A 240 -21.40 -12.70 28.52
N THR A 241 -22.42 -13.49 28.83
CA THR A 241 -22.27 -14.92 29.11
C THR A 241 -21.95 -15.68 27.83
N LEU A 242 -20.76 -16.29 27.79
CA LEU A 242 -20.40 -17.63 27.27
C LEU A 242 -21.00 -18.20 25.96
N ILE A 243 -21.73 -17.44 25.15
CA ILE A 243 -22.37 -17.96 23.91
C ILE A 243 -21.40 -17.93 22.72
N THR A 244 -20.32 -17.16 22.77
CA THR A 244 -19.40 -16.94 21.64
C THR A 244 -18.68 -18.21 21.13
N PRO A 245 -18.00 -19.04 21.95
CA PRO A 245 -17.16 -20.11 21.40
C PRO A 245 -17.97 -21.26 20.78
N ILE A 246 -19.13 -21.60 21.35
CA ILE A 246 -19.96 -22.71 20.86
C ILE A 246 -20.56 -22.36 19.48
N VAL A 247 -20.99 -21.11 19.30
CA VAL A 247 -21.50 -20.63 18.01
C VAL A 247 -20.41 -20.71 16.95
N TRP A 248 -19.19 -20.24 17.23
CA TRP A 248 -18.07 -20.33 16.29
C TRP A 248 -17.73 -21.77 15.88
N VAL A 249 -17.78 -22.72 16.81
CA VAL A 249 -17.53 -24.15 16.52
C VAL A 249 -18.60 -24.74 15.60
N ILE A 250 -19.88 -24.45 15.86
CA ILE A 250 -20.99 -24.92 15.01
C ILE A 250 -20.88 -24.34 13.59
N MET A 251 -20.47 -23.08 13.48
CA MET A 251 -20.32 -22.36 12.22
C MET A 251 -19.15 -22.89 11.39
N ALA A 252 -18.01 -23.15 12.05
CA ALA A 252 -16.86 -23.80 11.42
C ALA A 252 -17.20 -25.22 10.93
N ALA A 253 -17.95 -25.99 11.71
CA ALA A 253 -18.42 -27.31 11.30
C ALA A 253 -19.37 -27.26 10.09
N ALA A 254 -20.30 -26.29 10.07
CA ALA A 254 -21.21 -26.09 8.94
C ALA A 254 -20.46 -25.68 7.65
N LEU A 255 -19.45 -24.81 7.76
CA LEU A 255 -18.63 -24.39 6.63
C LEU A 255 -17.74 -25.53 6.09
N MET A 256 -17.15 -26.34 6.97
CA MET A 256 -16.40 -27.55 6.58
C MET A 256 -17.30 -28.57 5.87
N TYR A 257 -18.55 -28.72 6.31
CA TYR A 257 -19.51 -29.61 5.66
C TYR A 257 -19.99 -29.06 4.31
N ALA A 258 -20.24 -27.76 4.19
CA ALA A 258 -20.60 -27.11 2.94
C ALA A 258 -19.48 -27.22 1.88
N THR A 259 -18.23 -26.99 2.29
CA THR A 259 -17.06 -27.15 1.41
C THR A 259 -16.87 -28.60 0.97
N TYR A 260 -17.12 -29.58 1.83
CA TYR A 260 -17.13 -30.99 1.45
C TYR A 260 -18.18 -31.29 0.36
N LEU A 261 -19.43 -30.83 0.53
CA LEU A 261 -20.52 -31.04 -0.41
C LEU A 261 -20.33 -30.30 -1.74
N CYS A 262 -19.72 -29.11 -1.74
CA CYS A 262 -19.50 -28.32 -2.95
C CYS A 262 -18.25 -28.72 -3.74
N LEU A 263 -17.16 -29.08 -3.06
CA LEU A 263 -15.85 -29.27 -3.71
C LEU A 263 -15.42 -30.73 -3.80
N ILE A 264 -15.66 -31.53 -2.76
CA ILE A 264 -15.06 -32.86 -2.62
C ILE A 264 -15.99 -33.93 -3.19
N GLU A 265 -17.26 -33.94 -2.77
CA GLU A 265 -18.23 -34.95 -3.20
C GLU A 265 -18.51 -34.94 -4.71
N PRO A 266 -18.70 -33.78 -5.38
CA PRO A 266 -18.92 -33.73 -6.82
C PRO A 266 -17.68 -34.20 -7.60
N ARG A 267 -16.47 -33.85 -7.12
CA ARG A 267 -15.22 -34.33 -7.73
C ARG A 267 -15.06 -35.84 -7.63
N LYS A 268 -15.43 -36.45 -6.50
CA LYS A 268 -15.39 -37.91 -6.33
C LYS A 268 -16.39 -38.62 -7.26
N LEU A 269 -17.62 -38.10 -7.34
CA LEU A 269 -18.67 -38.65 -8.22
C LEU A 269 -18.31 -38.48 -9.70
N LEU A 270 -17.75 -37.33 -10.08
CA LEU A 270 -17.27 -37.05 -11.43
C LEU A 270 -16.08 -37.95 -11.81
N ALA A 271 -15.08 -38.08 -10.94
CA ALA A 271 -13.92 -38.93 -11.18
C ALA A 271 -14.29 -40.42 -11.33
N THR A 272 -15.27 -40.89 -10.55
CA THR A 272 -15.78 -42.27 -10.66
C THR A 272 -16.49 -42.49 -11.99
N ASN A 273 -17.31 -41.53 -12.44
CA ASN A 273 -17.99 -41.61 -13.73
C ASN A 273 -17.02 -41.47 -14.92
N ILE A 274 -16.00 -40.59 -14.83
CA ILE A 274 -14.94 -40.48 -15.85
C ILE A 274 -14.15 -41.78 -15.96
N ARG A 275 -13.76 -42.40 -14.85
CA ARG A 275 -13.08 -43.71 -14.87
C ARG A 275 -13.93 -44.78 -15.55
N ARG A 276 -15.22 -44.87 -15.23
CA ARG A 276 -16.16 -45.79 -15.91
C ARG A 276 -16.26 -45.52 -17.42
N ILE A 277 -16.24 -44.25 -17.83
CA ILE A 277 -16.25 -43.86 -19.25
C ILE A 277 -14.96 -44.29 -19.94
N LEU A 278 -13.80 -44.09 -19.30
CA LEU A 278 -12.49 -44.49 -19.84
C LEU A 278 -12.37 -46.01 -19.95
N ASP A 279 -12.70 -46.75 -18.89
CA ASP A 279 -12.63 -48.22 -18.86
C ASP A 279 -13.56 -48.86 -19.91
N ALA A 280 -14.77 -48.31 -20.08
CA ALA A 280 -15.75 -48.83 -21.04
C ALA A 280 -15.47 -48.41 -22.50
N ALA A 281 -14.77 -47.29 -22.71
CA ALA A 281 -14.34 -46.87 -24.06
C ALA A 281 -13.38 -47.88 -24.69
N ASP A 282 -12.61 -48.62 -23.87
CA ASP A 282 -11.67 -49.62 -24.36
C ASP A 282 -12.27 -51.01 -24.61
N ASN A 283 -13.29 -51.40 -23.84
CA ASN A 283 -13.81 -52.79 -23.79
C ASN A 283 -15.20 -53.01 -24.43
N ARG A 284 -15.80 -51.99 -25.05
CA ARG A 284 -17.14 -52.03 -25.70
C ARG A 284 -18.33 -52.36 -24.78
N GLU A 285 -18.20 -52.24 -23.47
CA GLU A 285 -19.28 -52.55 -22.53
C GLU A 285 -20.44 -51.50 -22.57
N PRO A 286 -21.68 -51.90 -22.20
CA PRO A 286 -22.79 -50.95 -22.03
C PRO A 286 -22.52 -50.01 -20.85
N ILE A 287 -22.70 -48.70 -21.06
CA ILE A 287 -22.35 -47.67 -20.08
C ILE A 287 -23.62 -47.19 -19.38
N SER A 288 -23.66 -47.30 -18.05
CA SER A 288 -24.63 -46.60 -17.21
C SER A 288 -23.97 -45.39 -16.56
N LEU A 289 -24.49 -44.20 -16.85
CA LEU A 289 -23.99 -42.93 -16.31
C LEU A 289 -24.94 -42.40 -15.24
N ASP A 290 -24.37 -41.94 -14.12
CA ASP A 290 -25.15 -41.29 -13.07
C ASP A 290 -25.66 -39.92 -13.52
N PHE A 291 -24.88 -39.22 -14.36
CA PHE A 291 -25.17 -37.87 -14.85
C PHE A 291 -25.42 -37.86 -16.36
N GLU A 292 -26.55 -37.28 -16.76
CA GLU A 292 -26.97 -37.17 -18.17
C GLU A 292 -26.06 -36.24 -18.99
N GLU A 293 -25.51 -35.22 -18.35
CA GLU A 293 -24.62 -34.22 -18.94
C GLU A 293 -23.27 -34.79 -19.45
N LEU A 294 -22.87 -35.98 -18.96
CA LEU A 294 -21.63 -36.65 -19.38
C LEU A 294 -21.84 -37.58 -20.59
N ALA A 295 -23.08 -37.81 -21.00
CA ALA A 295 -23.38 -38.68 -22.15
C ALA A 295 -22.76 -38.19 -23.48
N PRO A 296 -22.80 -36.88 -23.83
CA PRO A 296 -22.16 -36.39 -25.06
C PRO A 296 -20.65 -36.61 -25.04
N LEU A 297 -20.01 -36.40 -23.89
CA LEU A 297 -18.57 -36.54 -23.71
C LEU A 297 -18.12 -38.01 -23.82
N ALA A 298 -18.92 -38.93 -23.28
CA ALA A 298 -18.71 -40.38 -23.44
C ALA A 298 -18.82 -40.82 -24.91
N VAL A 299 -19.76 -40.26 -25.68
CA VAL A 299 -19.90 -40.53 -27.12
C VAL A 299 -18.67 -40.02 -27.89
N THR A 300 -18.22 -38.80 -27.62
CA THR A 300 -17.04 -38.23 -28.30
C THR A 300 -15.75 -38.98 -27.99
N LEU A 301 -15.55 -39.40 -26.73
CA LEU A 301 -14.36 -40.17 -26.34
C LEU A 301 -14.34 -41.55 -26.99
N ARG A 302 -15.50 -42.21 -27.12
CA ARG A 302 -15.62 -43.51 -27.80
C ARG A 302 -15.33 -43.38 -29.30
N GLN A 303 -15.77 -42.29 -29.93
CA GLN A 303 -15.43 -41.98 -31.33
C GLN A 303 -13.94 -41.67 -31.52
N LEU A 304 -13.33 -40.94 -30.57
CA LEU A 304 -11.90 -40.63 -30.61
C LEU A 304 -11.02 -41.87 -30.39
N SER A 305 -11.36 -42.75 -29.45
CA SER A 305 -10.67 -44.03 -29.23
C SER A 305 -10.73 -44.92 -30.48
N LEU A 306 -11.90 -45.01 -31.12
CA LEU A 306 -12.07 -45.75 -32.38
C LEU A 306 -11.22 -45.16 -33.51
N ASN A 307 -11.17 -43.82 -33.63
CA ASN A 307 -10.33 -43.15 -34.61
C ASN A 307 -8.83 -43.30 -34.32
N ASN A 308 -8.42 -43.37 -33.05
CA ASN A 308 -7.02 -43.55 -32.66
C ASN A 308 -6.54 -44.97 -32.98
N ARG A 309 -7.35 -46.01 -32.73
CA ARG A 309 -7.03 -47.38 -33.14
C ARG A 309 -6.97 -47.54 -34.67
N LEU A 310 -7.85 -46.86 -35.41
CA LEU A 310 -7.78 -46.80 -36.87
C LEU A 310 -6.53 -46.05 -37.37
N ARG A 311 -5.98 -45.12 -36.58
CA ARG A 311 -4.69 -44.46 -36.85
C ARG A 311 -3.51 -45.37 -36.53
N GLU A 312 -3.53 -46.10 -35.42
CA GLU A 312 -2.50 -47.08 -35.07
C GLU A 312 -2.42 -48.21 -36.10
N GLN A 313 -3.56 -48.72 -36.57
CA GLN A 313 -3.60 -49.70 -37.67
C GLN A 313 -3.08 -49.14 -39.00
N ARG A 314 -3.16 -47.82 -39.21
CA ARG A 314 -2.59 -47.15 -40.40
C ARG A 314 -1.12 -46.76 -40.22
N GLY A 315 -0.65 -46.64 -38.98
CA GLY A 315 0.74 -46.33 -38.61
C GLY A 315 1.66 -47.56 -38.54
N MET A 316 1.13 -48.78 -38.60
CA MET A 316 1.91 -50.04 -38.56
C MET A 316 2.63 -50.40 -39.88
N THR A 317 2.74 -49.47 -40.84
CA THR A 317 3.54 -49.64 -42.07
C THR A 317 4.70 -48.64 -42.11
N GLU A 318 5.63 -48.75 -41.16
CA GLU A 318 7.08 -48.46 -41.32
C GLU A 318 7.80 -48.68 -39.97
N PRO A 319 8.96 -49.36 -39.92
CA PRO A 319 9.63 -49.68 -38.66
C PRO A 319 10.62 -48.58 -38.25
N ALA A 320 10.52 -48.08 -37.02
CA ALA A 320 11.54 -47.25 -36.39
C ALA A 320 12.02 -47.91 -35.09
N SER A 321 13.34 -47.90 -34.93
CA SER A 321 14.16 -48.55 -33.91
C SER A 321 14.04 -47.94 -32.52
N ASP A 322 14.03 -48.82 -31.51
CA ASP A 322 14.17 -48.52 -30.08
C ASP A 322 15.48 -47.80 -29.76
N THR A 323 15.39 -46.69 -29.01
CA THR A 323 16.36 -46.39 -27.94
C THR A 323 15.65 -45.74 -26.75
N ASP A 324 15.75 -46.46 -25.64
CA ASP A 324 15.36 -46.11 -24.29
C ASP A 324 16.37 -45.12 -23.69
N SER A 325 15.92 -44.05 -23.01
CA SER A 325 16.79 -43.35 -22.05
C SER A 325 15.99 -42.62 -20.97
N THR A 326 16.27 -43.07 -19.76
CA THR A 326 15.92 -42.50 -18.45
C THR A 326 16.51 -41.10 -18.26
N VAL A 327 15.69 -40.14 -17.83
CA VAL A 327 16.12 -38.76 -17.53
C VAL A 327 16.42 -38.62 -16.04
N GLU A 328 17.69 -38.43 -15.68
CA GLU A 328 18.12 -37.90 -14.38
C GLU A 328 18.10 -36.37 -14.40
N ARG A 329 17.53 -35.77 -13.35
CA ARG A 329 17.61 -34.33 -13.04
C ARG A 329 19.04 -33.96 -12.66
N ARG A 330 19.58 -32.90 -13.26
CA ARG A 330 20.86 -32.28 -12.86
C ARG A 330 20.62 -30.84 -12.43
N ASP A 331 21.18 -30.49 -11.28
CA ASP A 331 21.18 -29.14 -10.71
C ASP A 331 21.94 -28.14 -11.59
N ASP A 332 21.33 -26.98 -11.83
CA ASP A 332 21.90 -25.88 -12.59
C ASP A 332 22.75 -24.96 -11.69
N SER A 333 24.07 -25.08 -11.83
CA SER A 333 24.99 -24.00 -11.50
C SER A 333 26.19 -23.99 -12.46
N GLY A 334 26.26 -22.97 -13.31
CA GLY A 334 27.50 -22.52 -13.95
C GLY A 334 27.80 -23.07 -15.35
N ILE A 335 27.71 -22.18 -16.34
CA ILE A 335 28.71 -21.83 -17.38
C ILE A 335 27.94 -21.25 -18.57
N VAL A 336 28.03 -19.93 -18.75
CA VAL A 336 27.56 -19.22 -19.94
C VAL A 336 28.40 -19.70 -21.13
N LYS A 337 27.85 -20.61 -21.94
CA LYS A 337 28.38 -20.90 -23.28
C LYS A 337 28.28 -19.62 -24.11
N ALA A 338 29.34 -19.32 -24.88
CA ALA A 338 29.31 -18.24 -25.85
C ALA A 338 28.06 -18.35 -26.73
N LEU A 339 27.29 -17.27 -26.81
CA LEU A 339 26.06 -17.20 -27.60
C LEU A 339 26.36 -17.63 -29.05
N PRO A 340 25.49 -18.45 -29.67
CA PRO A 340 25.62 -18.79 -31.08
C PRO A 340 25.64 -17.52 -31.95
N ARG A 341 26.30 -17.57 -33.12
CA ARG A 341 26.26 -16.48 -34.10
C ARG A 341 24.81 -16.29 -34.57
N THR A 342 24.11 -15.35 -33.96
CA THR A 342 22.74 -14.96 -34.29
C THR A 342 22.73 -13.47 -34.62
N HIS A 343 21.76 -13.03 -35.43
CA HIS A 343 21.56 -11.61 -35.71
C HIS A 343 20.85 -10.87 -34.57
N TRP A 344 20.31 -11.63 -33.60
CA TRP A 344 19.61 -11.10 -32.44
C TRP A 344 20.59 -10.59 -31.39
N THR A 345 20.31 -9.40 -30.87
CA THR A 345 21.00 -8.85 -29.70
C THR A 345 20.05 -8.87 -28.51
N VAL A 346 20.56 -9.30 -27.36
CA VAL A 346 19.86 -9.20 -26.08
C VAL A 346 20.41 -7.97 -25.39
N ALA A 347 19.56 -6.97 -25.21
CA ALA A 347 19.91 -5.74 -24.53
C ALA A 347 18.83 -5.45 -23.47
N ASP A 348 19.26 -5.22 -22.23
CA ASP A 348 18.40 -4.59 -21.23
C ASP A 348 18.44 -3.08 -21.50
N SER A 349 17.59 -2.60 -22.40
CA SER A 349 17.45 -1.15 -22.62
C SER A 349 16.87 -0.51 -21.37
N ALA A 350 17.56 0.48 -20.80
CA ALA A 350 17.09 1.25 -19.65
C ALA A 350 15.88 2.15 -19.98
N GLN A 351 15.56 2.33 -21.27
CA GLN A 351 14.49 3.21 -21.72
C GLN A 351 13.16 2.46 -21.86
N LEU A 352 13.17 1.26 -22.43
CA LEU A 352 11.97 0.45 -22.72
C LEU A 352 11.47 -0.29 -21.48
N THR A 353 10.15 -0.47 -21.40
CA THR A 353 9.55 -1.32 -20.36
C THR A 353 9.74 -2.79 -20.69
N GLY A 354 10.44 -3.53 -19.84
CA GLY A 354 10.63 -4.98 -19.92
C GLY A 354 11.97 -5.37 -20.54
N SER A 355 12.19 -6.67 -20.75
CA SER A 355 13.38 -7.19 -21.43
C SER A 355 13.05 -7.57 -22.88
N TRP A 356 13.88 -7.13 -23.81
CA TRP A 356 13.64 -7.21 -25.25
C TRP A 356 14.80 -7.90 -25.97
N VAL A 357 14.47 -8.60 -27.06
CA VAL A 357 15.45 -9.02 -28.05
C VAL A 357 15.31 -8.15 -29.30
N SER A 358 16.43 -7.64 -29.80
CA SER A 358 16.46 -6.69 -30.92
C SER A 358 17.11 -7.32 -32.16
N LEU A 359 16.58 -7.00 -33.33
CA LEU A 359 17.09 -7.39 -34.63
C LEU A 359 17.33 -6.13 -35.47
N PRO A 360 18.55 -5.90 -35.96
CA PRO A 360 18.83 -4.78 -36.85
C PRO A 360 18.07 -4.93 -38.16
N THR A 361 18.04 -3.88 -38.98
CA THR A 361 17.45 -3.94 -40.31
C THR A 361 18.22 -4.92 -41.20
N LEU A 362 17.54 -5.98 -41.66
CA LEU A 362 18.10 -7.02 -42.54
C LEU A 362 17.31 -7.11 -43.85
N SER A 363 17.79 -7.93 -44.79
CA SER A 363 16.97 -8.31 -45.94
C SER A 363 15.75 -9.13 -45.51
N ALA A 364 14.68 -9.15 -46.31
CA ALA A 364 13.43 -9.82 -45.95
C ALA A 364 13.59 -11.33 -45.69
N ASP A 365 14.50 -11.99 -46.42
CA ASP A 365 14.77 -13.42 -46.27
C ASP A 365 15.58 -13.72 -44.99
N GLU A 366 16.57 -12.87 -44.69
CA GLU A 366 17.36 -12.99 -43.46
C GLU A 366 16.52 -12.69 -42.21
N GLU A 367 15.65 -11.67 -42.27
CA GLU A 367 14.70 -11.35 -41.21
C GLU A 367 13.74 -12.51 -40.95
N ALA A 368 13.17 -13.09 -42.02
CA ALA A 368 12.29 -14.25 -41.89
C ALA A 368 13.02 -15.47 -41.31
N GLY A 369 14.27 -15.70 -41.72
CA GLY A 369 15.14 -16.74 -41.13
C GLY A 369 15.37 -16.53 -39.63
N ALA A 370 15.73 -15.30 -39.24
CA ALA A 370 15.98 -14.95 -37.84
C ALA A 370 14.72 -15.09 -36.97
N ILE A 371 13.54 -14.70 -37.49
CA ILE A 371 12.25 -14.87 -36.80
C ILE A 371 11.91 -16.36 -36.65
N ASN A 372 12.14 -17.18 -37.69
CA ASN A 372 11.91 -18.62 -37.63
C ASN A 372 12.80 -19.31 -36.60
N ASP A 373 14.07 -18.91 -36.50
CA ASP A 373 14.99 -19.44 -35.50
C ASP A 373 14.56 -19.05 -34.08
N LEU A 374 14.16 -17.79 -33.86
CA LEU A 374 13.62 -17.36 -32.57
C LEU A 374 12.37 -18.16 -32.17
N ALA A 375 11.42 -18.33 -33.10
CA ALA A 375 10.21 -19.12 -32.86
C ALA A 375 10.52 -20.58 -32.50
N ARG A 376 11.55 -21.17 -33.11
CA ARG A 376 12.03 -22.52 -32.78
C ARG A 376 12.60 -22.58 -31.36
N GLY A 377 13.37 -21.57 -30.97
CA GLY A 377 13.89 -21.43 -29.61
C GLY A 377 12.76 -21.34 -28.58
N LEU A 378 11.76 -20.49 -28.84
CA LEU A 378 10.57 -20.34 -28.00
C LEU A 378 9.77 -21.63 -27.90
N ALA A 379 9.58 -22.36 -29.01
CA ALA A 379 8.89 -23.64 -29.02
C ALA A 379 9.59 -24.69 -28.15
N ARG A 380 10.92 -24.80 -28.23
CA ARG A 380 11.71 -25.71 -27.38
C ARG A 380 11.60 -25.37 -25.91
N LEU A 381 11.66 -24.09 -25.59
CA LEU A 381 11.53 -23.60 -24.22
C LEU A 381 10.12 -23.90 -23.68
N SER A 382 9.09 -23.61 -24.47
CA SER A 382 7.68 -23.86 -24.13
C SER A 382 7.37 -25.35 -23.89
N ALA A 383 7.98 -26.26 -24.67
CA ALA A 383 7.83 -27.70 -24.51
C ALA A 383 8.40 -28.21 -23.17
N ARG A 384 9.38 -27.53 -22.57
CA ARG A 384 9.98 -27.87 -21.28
C ARG A 384 9.20 -27.28 -20.10
N ASP A 385 8.71 -26.05 -20.23
CA ASP A 385 8.06 -25.29 -19.15
C ASP A 385 6.53 -25.50 -19.05
N THR A 386 5.97 -26.48 -19.77
CA THR A 386 4.51 -26.76 -19.86
C THR A 386 3.64 -25.63 -20.45
N ASN A 387 4.23 -24.51 -20.84
CA ASN A 387 3.55 -23.45 -21.58
C ASN A 387 3.26 -23.92 -23.00
N ARG A 388 1.98 -23.97 -23.38
CA ARG A 388 1.56 -24.44 -24.72
C ARG A 388 1.08 -23.32 -25.63
N SER A 389 0.86 -22.13 -25.10
CA SER A 389 0.33 -21.00 -25.86
C SER A 389 1.01 -19.67 -25.53
N PHE A 390 1.10 -18.80 -26.53
CA PHE A 390 1.48 -17.39 -26.35
C PHE A 390 0.40 -16.47 -26.89
N ILE A 391 0.09 -15.43 -26.13
CA ILE A 391 -0.54 -14.22 -26.65
C ILE A 391 0.48 -13.48 -27.50
N VAL A 392 0.07 -12.93 -28.64
CA VAL A 392 0.94 -12.15 -29.53
C VAL A 392 0.22 -10.86 -29.92
N SER A 393 0.86 -9.73 -29.66
CA SER A 393 0.37 -8.40 -30.08
C SER A 393 1.49 -7.60 -30.74
N ALA A 394 1.12 -6.69 -31.63
CA ALA A 394 2.04 -5.66 -32.13
C ALA A 394 1.74 -4.32 -31.45
N ILE A 395 2.76 -3.53 -31.17
CA ILE A 395 2.62 -2.19 -30.60
C ILE A 395 3.27 -1.14 -31.52
N GLY A 396 2.79 0.09 -31.42
CA GLY A 396 3.31 1.23 -32.17
C GLY A 396 3.06 1.12 -33.69
N SER A 397 4.11 1.39 -34.47
CA SER A 397 4.01 1.52 -35.92
C SER A 397 3.39 0.31 -36.62
N LYS A 398 2.58 0.57 -37.66
CA LYS A 398 2.05 -0.45 -38.59
C LYS A 398 3.14 -1.34 -39.21
N ALA A 399 4.41 -0.91 -39.16
CA ALA A 399 5.57 -1.67 -39.60
C ALA A 399 5.77 -3.00 -38.84
N ALA A 400 5.32 -3.11 -37.58
CA ALA A 400 5.44 -4.32 -36.77
C ALA A 400 4.48 -5.46 -37.19
N ARG A 401 3.43 -5.15 -37.98
CA ARG A 401 2.39 -6.13 -38.37
C ARG A 401 2.91 -7.29 -39.21
N LYS A 402 3.84 -7.01 -40.14
CA LYS A 402 4.45 -8.03 -41.01
C LYS A 402 5.34 -8.99 -40.21
N PRO A 403 6.32 -8.51 -39.43
CA PRO A 403 7.10 -9.36 -38.52
C PRO A 403 6.24 -10.18 -37.56
N LYS A 404 5.21 -9.57 -36.95
CA LYS A 404 4.26 -10.28 -36.08
C LYS A 404 3.61 -11.46 -36.82
N THR A 405 3.10 -11.23 -38.02
CA THR A 405 2.46 -12.29 -38.82
C THR A 405 3.44 -13.42 -39.16
N GLN A 406 4.70 -13.10 -39.43
CA GLN A 406 5.75 -14.10 -39.67
C GLN A 406 6.04 -14.91 -38.40
N LEU A 407 6.18 -14.23 -37.26
CA LEU A 407 6.41 -14.85 -35.95
C LEU A 407 5.27 -15.82 -35.61
N ILE A 408 4.01 -15.40 -35.76
CA ILE A 408 2.84 -16.25 -35.52
C ILE A 408 2.89 -17.51 -36.39
N LYS A 409 3.16 -17.38 -37.70
CA LYS A 409 3.28 -18.53 -38.60
C LYS A 409 4.39 -19.50 -38.17
N ALA A 410 5.54 -18.96 -37.75
CA ALA A 410 6.67 -19.75 -37.30
C ALA A 410 6.39 -20.50 -35.98
N LEU A 411 5.68 -19.86 -35.05
CA LEU A 411 5.23 -20.47 -33.79
C LEU A 411 4.25 -21.61 -34.04
N LEU A 412 3.24 -21.39 -34.88
CA LEU A 412 2.26 -22.41 -35.24
C LEU A 412 2.91 -23.62 -35.91
N TYR A 413 3.85 -23.38 -36.85
CA TYR A 413 4.62 -24.45 -37.50
C TYR A 413 5.49 -25.24 -36.52
N SER A 414 5.91 -24.61 -35.43
CA SER A 414 6.69 -25.25 -34.37
C SER A 414 5.81 -25.95 -33.31
N GLY A 415 4.49 -25.96 -33.48
CA GLY A 415 3.54 -26.62 -32.58
C GLY A 415 3.07 -25.79 -31.38
N VAL A 416 3.31 -24.47 -31.40
CA VAL A 416 2.92 -23.56 -30.33
C VAL A 416 1.58 -22.91 -30.67
N ASP A 417 0.62 -22.98 -29.75
CA ASP A 417 -0.68 -22.32 -29.93
C ASP A 417 -0.53 -20.80 -29.77
N VAL A 418 -1.28 -20.04 -30.55
CA VAL A 418 -1.19 -18.58 -30.58
C VAL A 418 -2.56 -17.94 -30.37
N VAL A 419 -2.57 -16.97 -29.47
CA VAL A 419 -3.63 -16.00 -29.32
C VAL A 419 -3.19 -14.71 -30.00
N ASP A 420 -3.86 -14.26 -31.05
CA ASP A 420 -3.53 -12.99 -31.74
C ASP A 420 -4.44 -11.87 -31.25
N LEU A 421 -3.86 -10.86 -30.58
CA LEU A 421 -4.53 -9.64 -30.11
C LEU A 421 -4.44 -8.46 -31.09
N ASP A 422 -4.09 -8.74 -32.34
CA ASP A 422 -3.88 -7.71 -33.36
C ASP A 422 -2.83 -6.65 -32.96
N ASN A 423 -3.26 -5.43 -32.63
CA ASN A 423 -2.38 -4.35 -32.21
C ASN A 423 -2.80 -3.78 -30.84
N ALA A 424 -3.19 -4.68 -29.93
CA ALA A 424 -3.56 -4.31 -28.58
C ALA A 424 -2.36 -3.69 -27.81
N PRO A 425 -2.55 -2.56 -27.12
CA PRO A 425 -1.52 -1.93 -26.31
C PRO A 425 -1.00 -2.80 -25.15
N ILE A 426 0.19 -2.50 -24.61
CA ILE A 426 0.82 -3.27 -23.52
C ILE A 426 -0.11 -3.51 -22.32
N PRO A 427 -0.90 -2.52 -21.82
CA PRO A 427 -1.88 -2.74 -20.74
C PRO A 427 -2.85 -3.89 -21.00
N VAL A 428 -3.40 -3.96 -22.23
CA VAL A 428 -4.34 -5.00 -22.64
C VAL A 428 -3.63 -6.35 -22.75
N VAL A 429 -2.39 -6.37 -23.27
CA VAL A 429 -1.58 -7.60 -23.32
C VAL A 429 -1.29 -8.13 -21.92
N GLN A 430 -0.90 -7.26 -20.98
CA GLN A 430 -0.67 -7.62 -19.58
C GLN A 430 -1.93 -8.18 -18.94
N MET A 431 -3.07 -7.49 -19.06
CA MET A 431 -4.37 -7.99 -18.58
C MET A 431 -4.69 -9.37 -19.17
N ALA A 432 -4.47 -9.57 -20.48
CA ALA A 432 -4.72 -10.83 -21.15
C ALA A 432 -3.91 -12.00 -20.56
N THR A 433 -2.69 -11.75 -20.05
CA THR A 433 -1.90 -12.78 -19.37
C THR A 433 -2.50 -13.22 -18.04
N HIS A 434 -3.33 -12.40 -17.39
CA HIS A 434 -3.99 -12.75 -16.14
C HIS A 434 -5.35 -13.44 -16.31
N ASN A 435 -5.87 -13.53 -17.55
CA ASN A 435 -7.12 -14.22 -17.84
C ASN A 435 -6.93 -15.75 -17.84
N ALA A 436 -7.90 -16.47 -17.26
CA ALA A 436 -7.86 -17.93 -17.05
C ALA A 436 -7.74 -18.78 -18.33
N THR A 437 -7.88 -18.18 -19.51
CA THR A 437 -7.84 -18.85 -20.81
C THR A 437 -6.44 -18.87 -21.45
N ALA A 438 -5.48 -18.09 -20.95
CA ALA A 438 -4.13 -18.00 -21.50
C ALA A 438 -3.09 -18.68 -20.58
N SER A 439 -1.98 -19.17 -21.15
CA SER A 439 -0.84 -19.75 -20.40
C SER A 439 -0.02 -18.72 -19.60
N GLY A 440 -0.60 -17.57 -19.26
CA GLY A 440 0.10 -16.48 -18.57
C GLY A 440 1.28 -15.89 -19.36
N SER A 441 1.37 -16.14 -20.66
CA SER A 441 2.53 -15.82 -21.48
C SER A 441 2.15 -15.02 -22.72
N ALA A 442 2.90 -13.95 -23.00
CA ALA A 442 2.69 -13.08 -24.15
C ALA A 442 4.01 -12.67 -24.82
N LEU A 443 3.93 -12.37 -26.11
CA LEU A 443 4.98 -11.78 -26.93
C LEU A 443 4.48 -10.45 -27.48
N VAL A 444 5.31 -9.42 -27.32
CA VAL A 444 5.03 -8.06 -27.79
C VAL A 444 5.99 -7.73 -28.91
N VAL A 445 5.48 -7.37 -30.08
CA VAL A 445 6.29 -7.08 -31.27
C VAL A 445 6.25 -5.58 -31.53
N SER A 446 7.42 -4.92 -31.55
CA SER A 446 7.57 -3.50 -31.88
C SER A 446 8.56 -3.31 -33.02
N ARG A 447 8.41 -2.23 -33.77
CA ARG A 447 9.41 -1.79 -34.75
C ARG A 447 9.52 -0.27 -34.70
N ASP A 448 10.71 0.22 -34.39
CA ASP A 448 10.96 1.64 -34.25
C ASP A 448 11.12 2.36 -35.61
N GLN A 449 11.30 3.68 -35.55
CA GLN A 449 11.50 4.53 -36.73
C GLN A 449 12.83 4.21 -37.46
N ALA A 450 13.85 3.71 -36.76
CA ALA A 450 15.11 3.26 -37.34
C ALA A 450 14.97 1.90 -38.05
N GLY A 451 13.83 1.22 -37.91
CA GLY A 451 13.52 -0.07 -38.52
C GLY A 451 13.98 -1.27 -37.70
N ILE A 452 14.51 -1.06 -36.50
CA ILE A 452 14.93 -2.12 -35.58
C ILE A 452 13.69 -2.86 -35.10
N LEU A 453 13.67 -4.19 -35.29
CA LEU A 453 12.60 -5.05 -34.79
C LEU A 453 12.91 -5.46 -33.36
N ARG A 454 11.94 -5.28 -32.46
CA ARG A 454 12.04 -5.71 -31.06
C ARG A 454 10.95 -6.69 -30.73
N ILE A 455 11.29 -7.73 -29.99
CA ILE A 455 10.33 -8.70 -29.44
C ILE A 455 10.53 -8.76 -27.92
N GLY A 456 9.48 -8.41 -27.19
CA GLY A 456 9.38 -8.49 -25.74
C GLY A 456 8.60 -9.73 -25.33
N ALA A 457 8.81 -10.22 -24.10
CA ALA A 457 8.13 -11.40 -23.59
C ALA A 457 7.69 -11.21 -22.14
N ILE A 458 6.47 -11.67 -21.89
CA ILE A 458 5.87 -11.82 -20.57
C ILE A 458 5.64 -13.32 -20.40
N VAL A 459 6.10 -13.88 -19.28
CA VAL A 459 5.93 -15.31 -18.97
C VAL A 459 5.49 -15.43 -17.53
N ASN A 460 4.48 -16.25 -17.27
CA ASN A 460 3.87 -16.38 -15.94
C ASN A 460 3.42 -15.02 -15.36
N CYS A 461 2.85 -14.17 -16.21
CA CYS A 461 2.35 -12.83 -15.88
C CYS A 461 3.42 -11.80 -15.47
N CYS A 462 4.70 -12.11 -15.63
CA CYS A 462 5.80 -11.19 -15.35
C CYS A 462 6.64 -10.96 -16.60
N TRP A 463 7.19 -9.77 -16.77
CA TRP A 463 8.23 -9.54 -17.77
C TRP A 463 9.39 -10.51 -17.55
N VAL A 464 10.00 -10.99 -18.64
CA VAL A 464 11.20 -11.83 -18.55
C VAL A 464 12.45 -10.97 -18.31
N ALA A 465 13.54 -11.61 -17.89
CA ALA A 465 14.86 -11.01 -17.82
C ALA A 465 15.75 -11.44 -19.00
N SER A 466 16.88 -10.77 -19.22
CA SER A 466 17.83 -11.08 -20.30
C SER A 466 18.23 -12.56 -20.44
N HIS A 467 18.36 -13.29 -19.33
CA HIS A 467 18.75 -14.70 -19.36
C HIS A 467 17.71 -15.60 -20.07
N PHE A 468 16.44 -15.19 -20.09
CA PHE A 468 15.39 -15.88 -20.85
C PHE A 468 15.68 -15.81 -22.35
N TRP A 469 16.03 -14.63 -22.85
CA TRP A 469 16.36 -14.43 -24.27
C TRP A 469 17.64 -15.16 -24.66
N GLN A 470 18.66 -15.10 -23.80
CA GLN A 470 19.91 -15.85 -24.00
C GLN A 470 19.65 -17.36 -24.10
N SER A 471 18.81 -17.89 -23.20
CA SER A 471 18.41 -19.30 -23.21
C SER A 471 17.61 -19.64 -24.47
N THR A 472 16.65 -18.78 -24.86
CA THR A 472 15.84 -18.94 -26.07
C THR A 472 16.71 -19.01 -27.33
N LEU A 473 17.70 -18.12 -27.45
CA LEU A 473 18.64 -18.10 -28.58
C LEU A 473 19.60 -19.30 -28.56
N ALA A 474 20.02 -19.76 -27.38
CA ALA A 474 20.79 -20.99 -27.24
C ALA A 474 19.98 -22.21 -27.71
N PHE A 475 18.70 -22.30 -27.30
CA PHE A 475 17.79 -23.34 -27.77
C PHE A 475 17.51 -23.25 -29.25
N ALA A 476 17.44 -22.05 -29.85
CA ALA A 476 17.25 -21.90 -31.29
C ALA A 476 18.38 -22.57 -32.09
N ALA A 477 19.62 -22.52 -31.57
CA ALA A 477 20.81 -23.08 -32.22
C ALA A 477 20.99 -24.61 -32.03
N GLU A 478 20.22 -25.25 -31.15
CA GLU A 478 20.31 -26.71 -30.97
C GLU A 478 19.91 -27.46 -32.25
N SER A 479 20.56 -28.60 -32.50
CA SER A 479 20.27 -29.46 -33.64
C SER A 479 18.92 -30.16 -33.48
N GLY A 480 18.16 -30.30 -34.58
CA GLY A 480 16.86 -30.98 -34.61
C GLY A 480 15.74 -30.09 -35.15
N THR A 481 14.82 -30.67 -35.90
CA THR A 481 13.64 -29.95 -36.40
C THR A 481 12.55 -30.00 -35.35
N VAL A 482 12.05 -28.82 -34.98
CA VAL A 482 10.83 -28.70 -34.17
C VAL A 482 9.71 -28.42 -35.14
N THR A 483 8.81 -29.36 -35.29
CA THR A 483 7.62 -29.23 -36.12
C THR A 483 6.40 -29.64 -35.30
N GLY A 484 5.29 -28.98 -35.56
CA GLY A 484 4.01 -29.27 -34.92
C GLY A 484 2.86 -28.60 -35.66
N ASP A 485 1.67 -28.75 -35.12
CA ASP A 485 0.44 -28.20 -35.68
C ASP A 485 -0.25 -27.34 -34.62
N GLY A 486 0.35 -26.17 -34.36
CA GLY A 486 -0.19 -25.18 -33.45
C GLY A 486 -1.45 -24.53 -34.01
N ARG A 487 -2.34 -24.08 -33.13
CA ARG A 487 -3.61 -23.44 -33.49
C ARG A 487 -3.55 -21.96 -33.18
N SER A 488 -4.16 -21.14 -34.03
CA SER A 488 -4.35 -19.73 -33.76
C SER A 488 -5.82 -19.37 -33.55
N VAL A 489 -6.06 -18.46 -32.62
CA VAL A 489 -7.35 -17.78 -32.45
C VAL A 489 -7.08 -16.28 -32.36
N LYS A 490 -7.91 -15.48 -33.04
CA LYS A 490 -7.82 -14.02 -33.00
C LYS A 490 -8.94 -13.47 -32.11
N PHE A 491 -8.62 -12.53 -31.24
CA PHE A 491 -9.59 -11.83 -30.39
C PHE A 491 -9.12 -10.43 -30.03
N SER A 492 -10.04 -9.63 -29.52
CA SER A 492 -9.85 -8.25 -29.05
C SER A 492 -10.34 -8.20 -27.60
N LEU A 493 -9.61 -7.47 -26.75
CA LEU A 493 -9.85 -7.37 -25.31
C LEU A 493 -9.89 -5.91 -24.83
N GLU A 494 -9.85 -4.96 -25.75
CA GLU A 494 -9.87 -3.53 -25.47
C GLU A 494 -11.19 -3.13 -24.77
N ASP A 495 -12.34 -3.61 -25.26
CA ASP A 495 -13.64 -3.36 -24.63
C ASP A 495 -13.76 -4.02 -23.25
N ASP A 496 -13.23 -5.24 -23.10
CA ASP A 496 -13.18 -5.96 -21.82
C ASP A 496 -12.28 -5.22 -20.82
N TYR A 497 -11.16 -4.66 -21.28
CA TYR A 497 -10.27 -3.83 -20.49
C TYR A 497 -10.98 -2.57 -20.00
N SER A 498 -11.57 -1.80 -20.92
CA SER A 498 -12.31 -0.58 -20.58
C SER A 498 -13.45 -0.86 -19.61
N SER A 499 -14.21 -1.93 -19.83
CA SER A 499 -15.29 -2.35 -18.94
C SER A 499 -14.78 -2.75 -17.56
N ARG A 500 -13.65 -3.46 -17.48
CA ARG A 500 -13.05 -3.87 -16.22
C ARG A 500 -12.56 -2.68 -15.41
N VAL A 501 -11.93 -1.68 -16.04
CA VAL A 501 -11.52 -0.43 -15.38
C VAL A 501 -12.74 0.37 -14.92
N ALA A 502 -13.73 0.59 -15.79
CA ALA A 502 -14.93 1.35 -15.46
C ALA A 502 -15.78 0.69 -14.35
N SER A 503 -15.75 -0.65 -14.23
CA SER A 503 -16.41 -1.36 -13.13
C SER A 503 -15.67 -1.22 -11.79
N ASP A 504 -14.38 -0.85 -11.83
CA ASP A 504 -13.53 -0.75 -10.64
C ASP A 504 -13.47 0.68 -10.12
N VAL A 505 -13.29 1.65 -11.03
CA VAL A 505 -12.98 3.03 -10.74
C VAL A 505 -14.28 3.83 -10.60
N ALA A 506 -14.51 4.41 -9.43
CA ALA A 506 -15.72 5.13 -9.10
C ALA A 506 -15.42 6.61 -8.80
N LEU A 507 -15.81 7.48 -9.73
CA LEU A 507 -15.66 8.94 -9.57
C LEU A 507 -16.77 9.52 -8.70
N ALA A 508 -16.42 10.39 -7.75
CA ALA A 508 -17.39 11.07 -6.90
C ALA A 508 -18.13 12.21 -7.64
N GLU A 509 -17.44 12.88 -8.57
CA GLU A 509 -17.97 13.94 -9.42
C GLU A 509 -17.49 13.77 -10.87
N ALA A 510 -18.19 14.39 -11.81
CA ALA A 510 -17.79 14.38 -13.22
C ALA A 510 -16.57 15.28 -13.42
N LEU A 511 -15.56 14.78 -14.14
CA LEU A 511 -14.31 15.51 -14.40
C LEU A 511 -14.05 15.61 -15.89
N LYS A 512 -13.43 16.71 -16.31
CA LYS A 512 -12.96 16.92 -17.67
C LYS A 512 -11.46 16.73 -17.73
N LEU A 513 -11.01 15.82 -18.59
CA LEU A 513 -9.60 15.42 -18.68
C LEU A 513 -9.06 15.62 -20.10
N VAL A 514 -7.91 16.28 -20.22
CA VAL A 514 -7.12 16.26 -21.46
C VAL A 514 -6.23 15.02 -21.45
N ILE A 515 -6.29 14.21 -22.51
CA ILE A 515 -5.44 13.02 -22.66
C ILE A 515 -4.60 13.18 -23.91
N ALA A 516 -3.29 13.01 -23.77
CA ALA A 516 -2.38 12.96 -24.89
C ALA A 516 -1.60 11.64 -24.92
N SER A 517 -1.30 11.13 -26.10
CA SER A 517 -0.40 9.98 -26.29
C SER A 517 0.34 10.09 -27.62
N ASP A 518 1.49 9.42 -27.71
CA ASP A 518 2.33 9.28 -28.90
C ASP A 518 1.87 8.14 -29.83
N ASP A 519 0.96 7.27 -29.37
CA ASP A 519 0.39 6.17 -30.15
C ASP A 519 -1.14 6.23 -30.22
N GLN A 520 -1.68 5.99 -31.41
CA GLN A 520 -3.14 6.03 -31.64
C GLN A 520 -3.88 4.92 -30.89
N ALA A 521 -3.35 3.70 -30.84
CA ALA A 521 -4.05 2.60 -30.18
C ALA A 521 -4.08 2.80 -28.66
N MET A 522 -3.02 3.39 -28.09
CA MET A 522 -2.99 3.81 -26.69
C MET A 522 -3.97 4.95 -26.41
N LEU A 523 -4.03 5.96 -27.28
CA LEU A 523 -4.96 7.08 -27.16
C LEU A 523 -6.43 6.60 -27.22
N ASP A 524 -6.76 5.73 -28.18
CA ASP A 524 -8.10 5.16 -28.33
C ASP A 524 -8.48 4.34 -27.09
N LEU A 525 -7.55 3.54 -26.55
CA LEU A 525 -7.77 2.77 -25.33
C LEU A 525 -8.01 3.67 -24.13
N ALA A 526 -7.17 4.69 -23.92
CA ALA A 526 -7.28 5.63 -22.82
C ALA A 526 -8.59 6.42 -22.89
N GLN A 527 -8.93 6.93 -24.08
CA GLN A 527 -10.16 7.66 -24.33
C GLN A 527 -11.39 6.79 -24.04
N ASN A 528 -11.48 5.59 -24.62
CA ASN A 528 -12.63 4.71 -24.42
C ASN A 528 -12.79 4.28 -22.97
N THR A 529 -11.66 4.02 -22.29
CA THR A 529 -11.65 3.59 -20.89
C THR A 529 -12.14 4.71 -19.97
N LEU A 530 -11.58 5.92 -20.10
CA LEU A 530 -11.93 7.05 -19.24
C LEU A 530 -13.32 7.61 -19.58
N ALA A 531 -13.71 7.66 -20.86
CA ALA A 531 -15.07 8.03 -21.25
C ALA A 531 -16.15 7.02 -20.81
N SER A 532 -15.76 5.79 -20.46
CA SER A 532 -16.67 4.80 -19.85
C SER A 532 -16.92 5.05 -18.35
N THR A 533 -16.19 6.00 -17.75
CA THR A 533 -16.43 6.52 -16.39
C THR A 533 -17.19 7.85 -16.46
N LEU A 534 -17.29 8.61 -15.37
CA LEU A 534 -17.89 9.96 -15.34
C LEU A 534 -16.97 11.06 -15.95
N CYS A 535 -15.98 10.71 -16.78
CA CYS A 535 -15.08 11.68 -17.39
C CYS A 535 -15.53 12.18 -18.77
N GLU A 536 -15.45 13.50 -18.97
CA GLU A 536 -15.41 14.12 -20.29
C GLU A 536 -13.95 14.16 -20.78
N VAL A 537 -13.64 13.46 -21.87
CA VAL A 537 -12.27 13.31 -22.36
C VAL A 537 -12.02 14.18 -23.59
N VAL A 538 -10.90 14.92 -23.59
CA VAL A 538 -10.38 15.69 -24.71
C VAL A 538 -9.08 15.05 -25.23
N PRO A 539 -9.13 14.22 -26.30
CA PRO A 539 -7.98 13.44 -26.76
C PRO A 539 -7.08 14.21 -27.75
N HIS A 540 -5.76 14.04 -27.62
CA HIS A 540 -4.74 14.60 -28.51
C HIS A 540 -3.67 13.54 -28.87
N LEU A 541 -3.42 13.35 -30.16
CA LEU A 541 -2.28 12.56 -30.63
C LEU A 541 -1.07 13.49 -30.81
N ALA A 542 -0.01 13.29 -30.04
CA ALA A 542 1.17 14.13 -30.09
C ALA A 542 2.43 13.40 -29.58
N GLU A 543 3.55 13.69 -30.22
CA GLU A 543 4.88 13.27 -29.75
C GLU A 543 5.18 13.88 -28.36
N PRO A 544 6.01 13.24 -27.52
CA PRO A 544 6.22 13.64 -26.13
C PRO A 544 6.58 15.12 -25.95
N GLN A 545 7.55 15.64 -26.70
CA GLN A 545 8.00 17.04 -26.55
C GLN A 545 6.91 18.05 -26.92
N THR A 546 6.11 17.75 -27.94
CA THR A 546 4.97 18.57 -28.34
C THR A 546 3.89 18.52 -27.27
N ALA A 547 3.53 17.33 -26.78
CA ALA A 547 2.52 17.18 -25.74
C ALA A 547 2.89 17.95 -24.47
N LEU A 548 4.13 17.79 -23.98
CA LEU A 548 4.60 18.47 -22.78
C LEU A 548 4.63 20.01 -22.92
N SER A 549 4.82 20.55 -24.12
CA SER A 549 4.87 22.00 -24.35
C SER A 549 3.51 22.64 -24.66
N THR A 550 2.54 21.86 -25.15
CA THR A 550 1.20 22.36 -25.54
C THR A 550 0.09 21.97 -24.58
N MET A 551 0.37 21.13 -23.57
CA MET A 551 -0.62 20.68 -22.59
C MET A 551 -1.32 21.84 -21.89
N SER A 552 -0.58 22.90 -21.51
CA SER A 552 -1.16 24.09 -20.88
C SER A 552 -2.21 24.76 -21.77
N ASP A 553 -1.95 24.87 -23.07
CA ASP A 553 -2.88 25.49 -24.03
C ASP A 553 -4.14 24.62 -24.22
N TRP A 554 -3.98 23.29 -24.23
CA TRP A 554 -5.10 22.36 -24.33
C TRP A 554 -5.98 22.39 -23.08
N LEU A 555 -5.38 22.46 -21.90
CA LEU A 555 -6.10 22.58 -20.63
C LEU A 555 -6.88 23.89 -20.55
N GLU A 556 -6.22 25.02 -20.86
CA GLU A 556 -6.86 26.34 -20.82
C GLU A 556 -8.01 26.44 -21.84
N SER A 557 -7.78 26.00 -23.08
CA SER A 557 -8.78 26.09 -24.15
C SER A 557 -9.99 25.18 -23.96
N SER A 558 -9.84 24.08 -23.21
CA SER A 558 -10.91 23.13 -22.95
C SER A 558 -11.57 23.31 -21.57
N ALA A 559 -10.99 24.15 -20.71
CA ALA A 559 -11.36 24.31 -19.31
C ALA A 559 -11.44 22.94 -18.58
N ALA A 560 -10.38 22.14 -18.75
CA ALA A 560 -10.28 20.81 -18.16
C ALA A 560 -9.70 20.87 -16.73
N ASP A 561 -10.08 19.89 -15.91
CA ASP A 561 -9.70 19.80 -14.49
C ASP A 561 -8.31 19.19 -14.28
N ALA A 562 -7.82 18.41 -15.25
CA ALA A 562 -6.47 17.85 -15.24
C ALA A 562 -6.05 17.38 -16.65
N GLY A 563 -4.76 17.14 -16.82
CA GLY A 563 -4.18 16.64 -18.06
C GLY A 563 -3.26 15.45 -17.83
N VAL A 564 -3.25 14.50 -18.76
CA VAL A 564 -2.31 13.38 -18.74
C VAL A 564 -1.66 13.17 -20.10
N PHE A 565 -0.37 12.86 -20.10
CA PHE A 565 0.36 12.33 -21.25
C PHE A 565 0.79 10.89 -20.98
N ILE A 566 0.49 10.00 -21.93
CA ILE A 566 0.82 8.57 -21.87
C ILE A 566 1.84 8.25 -22.97
N ASP A 567 3.04 7.87 -22.53
CA ASP A 567 4.08 7.28 -23.38
C ASP A 567 3.76 5.79 -23.57
N ALA A 568 3.33 5.43 -24.78
CA ALA A 568 2.81 4.11 -25.08
C ALA A 568 3.88 3.02 -25.09
N GLU A 569 5.10 3.34 -25.55
CA GLU A 569 6.20 2.38 -25.67
C GLU A 569 6.86 2.11 -24.31
N ASN A 570 7.07 3.15 -23.51
CA ASN A 570 7.70 3.04 -22.20
C ASN A 570 6.70 2.83 -21.07
N THR A 571 5.39 2.86 -21.37
CA THR A 571 4.30 2.72 -20.38
C THR A 571 4.46 3.69 -19.21
N ARG A 572 4.66 4.98 -19.51
CA ARG A 572 4.85 6.03 -18.51
C ARG A 572 3.69 7.01 -18.55
N LEU A 573 3.35 7.53 -17.38
CA LEU A 573 2.33 8.56 -17.22
C LEU A 573 2.99 9.86 -16.75
N THR A 574 2.64 10.98 -17.39
CA THR A 574 2.93 12.32 -16.90
C THR A 574 1.62 13.04 -16.66
N ALA A 575 1.44 13.63 -15.47
CA ALA A 575 0.22 14.34 -15.10
C ALA A 575 0.44 15.86 -15.04
N PHE A 576 -0.64 16.60 -15.22
CA PHE A 576 -0.72 18.05 -15.21
C PHE A 576 -1.95 18.48 -14.43
N ASP A 577 -1.82 19.55 -13.64
CA ASP A 577 -2.94 20.18 -12.96
C ASP A 577 -3.79 21.05 -13.91
N GLU A 578 -4.87 21.59 -13.38
CA GLU A 578 -5.81 22.43 -14.13
C GLU A 578 -5.16 23.72 -14.68
N ALA A 579 -4.03 24.15 -14.10
CA ALA A 579 -3.27 25.32 -14.53
C ALA A 579 -2.21 24.98 -15.60
N GLY A 580 -2.08 23.71 -16.00
CA GLY A 580 -1.08 23.26 -16.96
C GLY A 580 0.31 23.08 -16.39
N ARG A 581 0.48 23.14 -15.06
CA ARG A 581 1.74 22.83 -14.40
C ARG A 581 1.92 21.31 -14.38
N ARG A 582 3.08 20.85 -14.86
CA ARG A 582 3.46 19.44 -14.81
C ARG A 582 3.69 19.03 -13.36
N LEU A 583 3.02 17.97 -12.92
CA LEU A 583 3.29 17.33 -11.63
C LEU A 583 4.61 16.56 -11.69
N SER A 584 5.32 16.52 -10.56
CA SER A 584 6.45 15.60 -10.44
C SER A 584 5.95 14.15 -10.49
N ASP A 585 6.76 13.26 -11.06
CA ASP A 585 6.41 11.84 -11.15
C ASP A 585 6.24 11.23 -9.73
N ASP A 586 6.94 11.79 -8.74
CA ASP A 586 6.83 11.40 -7.33
C ASP A 586 5.54 11.89 -6.67
N HIS A 587 5.05 13.09 -6.99
CA HIS A 587 3.74 13.55 -6.51
C HIS A 587 2.62 12.65 -7.01
N VAL A 588 2.68 12.25 -8.28
CA VAL A 588 1.71 11.31 -8.85
C VAL A 588 1.75 9.97 -8.09
N LEU A 589 2.96 9.47 -7.80
CA LEU A 589 3.14 8.25 -7.04
C LEU A 589 2.67 8.39 -5.58
N MET A 590 2.92 9.53 -4.92
CA MET A 590 2.47 9.82 -3.57
C MET A 590 0.94 9.79 -3.44
N LEU A 591 0.21 10.40 -4.39
CA LEU A 591 -1.25 10.35 -4.41
C LEU A 591 -1.77 8.91 -4.43
N ILE A 592 -1.19 8.06 -5.28
CA ILE A 592 -1.57 6.65 -5.39
C ILE A 592 -1.17 5.86 -4.13
N ILE A 593 0.02 6.12 -3.57
CA ILE A 593 0.49 5.48 -2.33
C ILE A 593 -0.43 5.82 -1.16
N GLU A 594 -0.75 7.09 -0.97
CA GLU A 594 -1.63 7.56 0.11
C GLU A 594 -3.00 6.90 0.02
N ASP A 595 -3.61 6.91 -1.17
CA ASP A 595 -4.89 6.27 -1.44
C ASP A 595 -4.87 4.77 -1.12
N ILE A 596 -3.83 4.05 -1.53
CA ILE A 596 -3.69 2.61 -1.27
C ILE A 596 -3.44 2.32 0.21
N LEU A 597 -2.50 3.04 0.86
CA LEU A 597 -2.15 2.80 2.26
C LEU A 597 -3.28 3.19 3.22
N SER A 598 -4.14 4.15 2.85
CA SER A 598 -5.35 4.48 3.62
C SER A 598 -6.29 3.28 3.80
N ARG A 599 -6.33 2.38 2.80
CA ARG A 599 -7.14 1.14 2.81
C ARG A 599 -6.33 -0.10 3.23
N HIS A 600 -5.02 -0.05 3.06
CA HIS A 600 -4.11 -1.16 3.32
C HIS A 600 -2.92 -0.73 4.22
N PRO A 601 -3.19 -0.36 5.49
CA PRO A 601 -2.13 0.00 6.42
C PRO A 601 -1.17 -1.18 6.61
N GLY A 602 0.12 -0.90 6.63
CA GLY A 602 1.19 -1.89 6.74
C GLY A 602 1.61 -2.54 5.42
N SER A 603 1.03 -2.17 4.27
CA SER A 603 1.50 -2.69 2.98
C SER A 603 2.91 -2.21 2.64
N ASP A 604 3.70 -3.09 2.03
CA ASP A 604 4.97 -2.72 1.40
C ASP A 604 4.72 -1.88 0.14
N VAL A 605 5.62 -0.95 -0.13
CA VAL A 605 5.73 -0.10 -1.32
C VAL A 605 7.11 -0.29 -1.93
N ILE A 606 7.17 -0.61 -3.21
CA ILE A 606 8.45 -0.82 -3.91
C ILE A 606 8.83 0.44 -4.67
N LEU A 607 10.02 0.98 -4.39
CA LEU A 607 10.51 2.21 -4.99
C LEU A 607 11.72 1.91 -5.89
N GLY A 608 11.82 2.63 -7.00
CA GLY A 608 13.02 2.63 -7.83
C GLY A 608 14.17 3.45 -7.22
N PRO A 609 15.38 3.36 -7.78
CA PRO A 609 16.56 4.09 -7.32
C PRO A 609 16.48 5.60 -7.63
N ARG A 610 15.56 6.06 -8.49
CA ARG A 610 15.35 7.49 -8.77
C ARG A 610 14.38 8.15 -7.80
N ALA A 611 13.65 7.36 -7.00
CA ALA A 611 12.72 7.82 -5.98
C ALA A 611 13.30 8.97 -5.16
N SER A 612 12.60 10.11 -5.11
CA SER A 612 12.94 11.21 -4.20
C SER A 612 13.12 10.71 -2.78
N ARG A 613 13.99 11.38 -2.01
CA ARG A 613 14.19 11.06 -0.59
C ARG A 613 12.94 11.32 0.26
N THR A 614 11.98 12.07 -0.26
CA THR A 614 10.70 12.37 0.39
C THR A 614 9.75 11.16 0.38
N LEU A 615 9.87 10.24 -0.58
CA LEU A 615 8.99 9.09 -0.72
C LEU A 615 9.11 8.08 0.44
N PRO A 616 10.29 7.62 0.90
CA PRO A 616 10.37 6.68 2.00
C PRO A 616 9.78 7.21 3.32
N PRO A 617 10.06 8.45 3.77
CA PRO A 617 9.38 9.06 4.92
C PRO A 617 7.86 9.19 4.71
N PHE A 618 7.42 9.59 3.52
CA PHE A 618 6.00 9.68 3.17
C PHE A 618 5.29 8.33 3.33
N VAL A 619 5.86 7.24 2.79
CA VAL A 619 5.32 5.88 2.95
C VAL A 619 5.19 5.50 4.44
N VAL A 620 6.21 5.81 5.25
CA VAL A 620 6.20 5.53 6.69
C VAL A 620 5.13 6.35 7.42
N GLN A 621 4.98 7.63 7.07
CA GLN A 621 3.96 8.52 7.64
C GLN A 621 2.53 8.01 7.37
N HIS A 622 2.29 7.40 6.21
CA HIS A 622 1.01 6.78 5.85
C HIS A 622 0.89 5.31 6.32
N GLY A 623 1.79 4.86 7.21
CA GLY A 623 1.69 3.55 7.85
C GLY A 623 2.13 2.37 7.00
N GLY A 624 2.87 2.60 5.90
CA GLY A 624 3.46 1.55 5.07
C GLY A 624 4.95 1.31 5.37
N ALA A 625 5.56 0.40 4.61
CA ALA A 625 7.01 0.20 4.58
C ALA A 625 7.51 0.32 3.14
N SER A 626 8.72 0.84 2.92
CA SER A 626 9.29 1.00 1.58
C SER A 626 10.56 0.18 1.37
N ALA A 627 10.78 -0.29 0.14
CA ALA A 627 12.01 -0.95 -0.27
C ALA A 627 12.48 -0.40 -1.61
N ILE A 628 13.73 0.06 -1.68
CA ILE A 628 14.36 0.49 -2.93
C ILE A 628 14.91 -0.74 -3.65
N VAL A 629 14.50 -0.92 -4.91
CA VAL A 629 14.92 -2.03 -5.78
C VAL A 629 15.33 -1.50 -7.15
N ARG A 630 15.95 -2.35 -7.97
CA ARG A 630 16.30 -2.02 -9.36
C ARG A 630 15.03 -1.83 -10.20
N THR A 631 15.00 -0.79 -11.05
CA THR A 631 13.81 -0.37 -11.84
C THR A 631 13.32 -1.40 -12.87
N ALA A 632 14.11 -2.43 -13.20
CA ALA A 632 13.73 -3.38 -14.25
C ALA A 632 12.35 -4.03 -13.95
N PRO A 633 11.36 -3.97 -14.87
CA PRO A 633 9.98 -4.37 -14.58
C PRO A 633 9.82 -5.79 -14.04
N HIS A 634 10.62 -6.74 -14.54
CA HIS A 634 10.60 -8.12 -14.04
C HIS A 634 10.98 -8.22 -12.54
N ILE A 635 11.90 -7.37 -12.09
CA ILE A 635 12.37 -7.32 -10.69
C ILE A 635 11.33 -6.65 -9.83
N VAL A 636 10.79 -5.52 -10.28
CA VAL A 636 9.71 -4.82 -9.57
C VAL A 636 8.52 -5.75 -9.38
N GLN A 637 8.06 -6.42 -10.44
CA GLN A 637 6.95 -7.39 -10.35
C GLN A 637 7.27 -8.59 -9.44
N GLN A 638 8.51 -9.09 -9.47
CA GLN A 638 8.93 -10.19 -8.59
C GLN A 638 9.01 -9.76 -7.12
N GLU A 639 9.53 -8.57 -6.83
CA GLU A 639 9.62 -7.99 -5.49
C GLU A 639 8.22 -7.69 -4.95
N MET A 640 7.33 -7.11 -5.76
CA MET A 640 5.92 -6.93 -5.40
C MET A 640 5.27 -8.25 -5.03
N LYS A 641 5.47 -9.31 -5.82
CA LYS A 641 4.92 -10.64 -5.52
C LYS A 641 5.53 -11.27 -4.27
N SER A 642 6.83 -11.13 -4.07
CA SER A 642 7.57 -11.70 -2.93
C SER A 642 7.15 -11.06 -1.60
N ARG A 643 6.98 -9.74 -1.60
CA ARG A 643 6.64 -8.93 -0.43
C ARG A 643 5.15 -8.74 -0.21
N GLY A 644 4.34 -9.04 -1.23
CA GLY A 644 2.91 -8.70 -1.22
C GLY A 644 2.67 -7.19 -1.37
N ALA A 645 3.60 -6.44 -1.96
CA ALA A 645 3.46 -5.01 -2.14
C ALA A 645 2.31 -4.69 -3.12
N LEU A 646 1.49 -3.71 -2.76
CA LEU A 646 0.31 -3.34 -3.53
C LEU A 646 0.58 -2.24 -4.57
N VAL A 647 1.70 -1.55 -4.45
CA VAL A 647 2.13 -0.49 -5.36
C VAL A 647 3.64 -0.46 -5.48
N ALA A 648 4.10 -0.15 -6.69
CA ALA A 648 5.48 0.20 -6.95
C ALA A 648 5.59 1.38 -7.92
N GLY A 649 6.70 2.10 -7.86
CA GLY A 649 6.98 3.14 -8.84
C GLY A 649 8.43 3.61 -8.81
N ASP A 650 8.81 4.33 -9.85
CA ASP A 650 10.09 5.03 -9.96
C ASP A 650 9.81 6.46 -10.44
N SER A 651 10.70 7.41 -10.15
CA SER A 651 10.57 8.85 -10.49
C SER A 651 10.77 9.12 -11.99
N ASN A 652 10.07 8.36 -12.82
CA ASN A 652 10.10 8.41 -14.27
C ASN A 652 8.71 8.21 -14.90
N GLY A 653 7.65 8.20 -14.08
CA GLY A 653 6.26 8.01 -14.52
C GLY A 653 5.81 6.55 -14.66
N GLY A 654 6.67 5.56 -14.36
CA GLY A 654 6.30 4.14 -14.32
C GLY A 654 5.67 3.76 -12.99
N ILE A 655 4.43 3.27 -13.01
CA ILE A 655 3.62 2.99 -11.81
C ILE A 655 2.98 1.61 -11.94
N PHE A 656 3.33 0.71 -11.02
CA PHE A 656 2.81 -0.65 -10.96
C PHE A 656 1.76 -0.73 -9.87
N ILE A 657 0.52 -1.01 -10.23
CA ILE A 657 -0.58 -1.07 -9.27
C ILE A 657 -1.07 -2.52 -9.17
N LYS A 658 -1.01 -3.08 -7.96
CA LYS A 658 -1.58 -4.39 -7.62
C LYS A 658 -2.85 -4.25 -6.78
N ASP A 659 -3.03 -3.15 -6.06
CA ASP A 659 -4.32 -2.80 -5.45
C ASP A 659 -5.43 -2.76 -6.51
N ARG A 660 -6.43 -3.64 -6.33
CA ARG A 660 -7.56 -3.84 -7.28
C ARG A 660 -7.14 -4.24 -8.71
N TRP A 661 -5.86 -4.47 -8.97
CA TRP A 661 -5.31 -4.67 -10.32
C TRP A 661 -4.27 -5.79 -10.40
N PHE A 662 -3.56 -5.87 -11.52
CA PHE A 662 -2.74 -7.01 -11.88
C PHE A 662 -1.31 -6.96 -11.33
N GLY A 663 -0.81 -5.79 -10.92
CA GLY A 663 0.59 -5.57 -10.54
C GLY A 663 1.50 -5.27 -11.73
N SER A 664 0.91 -4.88 -12.86
CA SER A 664 1.61 -4.45 -14.07
C SER A 664 1.80 -2.92 -14.08
N ASN A 665 2.82 -2.46 -14.81
CA ASN A 665 2.95 -1.04 -15.15
C ASN A 665 1.88 -0.70 -16.21
N ASP A 666 0.88 0.07 -15.81
CA ASP A 666 -0.30 0.36 -16.62
C ASP A 666 -0.67 1.84 -16.51
N PRO A 667 -0.23 2.70 -17.46
CA PRO A 667 -0.46 4.14 -17.37
C PRO A 667 -1.93 4.53 -17.57
N VAL A 668 -2.74 3.72 -18.27
CA VAL A 668 -4.17 4.00 -18.47
C VAL A 668 -4.93 3.74 -17.17
N TYR A 669 -4.63 2.64 -16.50
CA TYR A 669 -5.21 2.36 -15.18
C TYR A 669 -4.70 3.33 -14.11
N ALA A 670 -3.42 3.71 -14.14
CA ALA A 670 -2.88 4.75 -13.26
C ALA A 670 -3.59 6.10 -13.47
N ALA A 671 -3.83 6.51 -14.71
CA ALA A 671 -4.61 7.71 -15.03
C ALA A 671 -6.03 7.63 -14.42
N ALA A 672 -6.73 6.50 -14.60
CA ALA A 672 -8.06 6.30 -14.02
C ALA A 672 -8.05 6.38 -12.49
N ARG A 673 -7.03 5.83 -11.83
CA ARG A 673 -6.87 5.90 -10.36
C ARG A 673 -6.59 7.33 -9.87
N ILE A 674 -5.77 8.08 -10.59
CA ILE A 674 -5.52 9.49 -10.26
C ILE A 674 -6.81 10.30 -10.40
N THR A 675 -7.55 10.08 -11.49
CA THR A 675 -8.86 10.71 -11.69
C THR A 675 -9.85 10.36 -10.57
N GLU A 676 -9.86 9.11 -10.09
CA GLU A 676 -10.64 8.68 -8.92
C GLU A 676 -10.32 9.53 -7.69
N ILE A 677 -9.04 9.65 -7.36
CA ILE A 677 -8.53 10.41 -6.20
C ILE A 677 -8.92 11.88 -6.32
N ILE A 678 -8.70 12.50 -7.48
CA ILE A 678 -9.00 13.91 -7.72
C ILE A 678 -10.50 14.18 -7.57
N SER A 679 -11.35 13.30 -8.11
CA SER A 679 -12.80 13.47 -8.02
C SER A 679 -13.32 13.49 -6.58
N GLY A 680 -12.62 12.82 -5.65
CA GLY A 680 -12.99 12.78 -4.24
C GLY A 680 -12.47 13.94 -3.40
N ALA A 681 -11.56 14.76 -3.93
CA ALA A 681 -10.85 15.78 -3.16
C ALA A 681 -11.65 17.08 -2.93
N ASN A 682 -12.71 17.34 -3.71
CA ASN A 682 -13.51 18.58 -3.69
C ASN A 682 -12.69 19.89 -3.82
N ARG A 683 -11.48 19.82 -4.38
CA ARG A 683 -10.57 20.95 -4.61
C ARG A 683 -9.71 20.72 -5.86
N PRO A 684 -9.16 21.79 -6.48
CA PRO A 684 -8.32 21.68 -7.68
C PRO A 684 -7.10 20.78 -7.45
N LEU A 685 -6.63 20.11 -8.51
CA LEU A 685 -5.47 19.21 -8.40
C LEU A 685 -4.23 19.98 -7.92
N SER A 686 -4.08 21.24 -8.33
CA SER A 686 -2.99 22.08 -7.86
C SER A 686 -2.92 22.22 -6.33
N GLU A 687 -4.07 22.36 -5.67
CA GLU A 687 -4.17 22.46 -4.20
C GLU A 687 -3.90 21.12 -3.52
N VAL A 688 -4.37 20.01 -4.10
CA VAL A 688 -4.09 18.66 -3.58
C VAL A 688 -2.59 18.39 -3.58
N VAL A 689 -1.90 18.73 -4.66
CA VAL A 689 -0.46 18.51 -4.82
C VAL A 689 0.36 19.42 -3.90
N ASN A 690 -0.09 20.65 -3.64
CA ASN A 690 0.62 21.60 -2.78
C ASN A 690 0.70 21.15 -1.30
N ASP A 691 -0.14 20.19 -0.88
CA ASP A 691 -0.06 19.60 0.47
C ASP A 691 0.97 18.47 0.57
N LEU A 692 1.46 17.96 -0.57
CA LEU A 692 2.45 16.89 -0.61
C LEU A 692 3.85 17.46 -0.33
N PRO A 693 4.74 16.65 0.29
CA PRO A 693 6.13 17.06 0.47
C PRO A 693 6.78 17.30 -0.90
N ASP A 694 7.59 18.34 -0.97
CA ASP A 694 8.36 18.70 -2.16
C ASP A 694 9.86 18.70 -1.84
N ALA A 695 10.68 18.55 -2.88
CA ALA A 695 12.13 18.60 -2.77
C ALA A 695 12.74 19.30 -3.99
N SER A 696 13.89 19.91 -3.78
CA SER A 696 14.62 20.54 -4.87
C SER A 696 15.44 19.49 -5.61
N LEU A 697 14.99 19.08 -6.80
CA LEU A 697 15.67 18.13 -7.69
C LEU A 697 16.37 18.83 -8.87
N SER A 698 17.58 18.38 -9.20
CA SER A 698 18.33 18.73 -10.40
C SER A 698 18.70 17.46 -11.15
N LYS A 699 18.41 17.43 -12.45
CA LYS A 699 18.76 16.33 -13.35
C LYS A 699 19.73 16.83 -14.42
N VAL A 700 20.90 16.18 -14.50
CA VAL A 700 22.00 16.58 -15.38
C VAL A 700 22.24 15.51 -16.41
N HIS A 701 22.16 15.88 -17.68
CA HIS A 701 22.63 15.04 -18.77
C HIS A 701 24.16 15.13 -18.88
N LEU A 702 24.85 13.99 -18.90
CA LEU A 702 26.31 13.95 -18.95
C LEU A 702 26.81 13.98 -20.41
N VAL A 703 27.45 15.08 -20.79
CA VAL A 703 28.18 15.20 -22.07
C VAL A 703 29.47 14.37 -22.01
N GLU A 704 29.85 13.69 -23.09
CA GLU A 704 30.95 12.69 -23.06
C GLU A 704 30.71 11.62 -21.97
N ALA A 705 29.49 11.09 -21.94
CA ALA A 705 28.99 10.26 -20.83
C ALA A 705 29.97 9.17 -20.39
N THR A 706 30.68 8.48 -21.29
CA THR A 706 31.62 7.41 -20.91
C THR A 706 32.76 7.89 -19.99
N THR A 707 33.40 9.03 -20.31
CA THR A 707 34.53 9.55 -19.52
C THR A 707 34.05 10.14 -18.20
N LEU A 708 33.00 10.98 -18.25
CA LEU A 708 32.39 11.55 -17.04
C LEU A 708 31.80 10.49 -16.12
N HIS A 709 31.08 9.50 -16.68
CA HIS A 709 30.50 8.40 -15.92
C HIS A 709 31.57 7.59 -15.21
N THR A 710 32.66 7.22 -15.90
CA THR A 710 33.76 6.46 -15.30
C THR A 710 34.40 7.23 -14.14
N ALA A 711 34.65 8.53 -14.32
CA ALA A 711 35.23 9.39 -13.29
C ALA A 711 34.29 9.55 -12.08
N LEU A 712 33.01 9.89 -12.32
CA LEU A 712 32.00 10.05 -11.28
C LEU A 712 31.74 8.75 -10.54
N ASN A 713 31.63 7.62 -11.25
CA ASN A 713 31.44 6.30 -10.65
C ASN A 713 32.61 5.94 -9.71
N GLY A 714 33.86 6.24 -10.13
CA GLY A 714 35.04 6.06 -9.28
C GLY A 714 35.05 6.96 -8.04
N ILE A 715 34.56 8.20 -8.16
CA ILE A 715 34.41 9.14 -7.05
C ILE A 715 33.32 8.66 -6.08
N LEU A 716 32.13 8.35 -6.58
CA LEU A 716 30.95 8.00 -5.79
C LEU A 716 31.09 6.62 -5.12
N CYS A 717 31.88 5.71 -5.68
CA CYS A 717 32.16 4.42 -5.06
C CYS A 717 33.21 4.45 -3.93
N ASP A 718 33.89 5.59 -3.72
CA ASP A 718 34.97 5.75 -2.74
C ASP A 718 34.41 6.30 -1.41
N ASP A 719 34.07 5.39 -0.49
CA ASP A 719 33.49 5.69 0.83
C ASP A 719 34.34 6.69 1.65
N SER A 720 35.64 6.79 1.39
CA SER A 720 36.53 7.73 2.08
C SER A 720 36.26 9.20 1.73
N VAL A 721 35.59 9.45 0.61
CA VAL A 721 35.30 10.80 0.09
C VAL A 721 34.01 11.36 0.69
N PHE A 722 33.05 10.49 1.06
CA PHE A 722 31.72 10.89 1.51
C PHE A 722 31.38 10.30 2.90
N PRO A 723 32.01 10.80 3.97
CA PRO A 723 31.72 10.31 5.32
C PRO A 723 30.25 10.62 5.69
N GLY A 724 29.53 9.58 6.15
CA GLY A 724 28.13 9.70 6.57
C GLY A 724 27.09 9.50 5.47
N ALA A 725 27.50 9.32 4.21
CA ALA A 725 26.60 8.92 3.13
C ALA A 725 26.27 7.43 3.21
N ARG A 726 25.01 7.07 2.99
CA ARG A 726 24.63 5.66 2.73
C ARG A 726 24.76 5.38 1.25
N ILE A 727 25.70 4.50 0.90
CA ILE A 727 25.97 4.16 -0.50
C ILE A 727 25.17 2.92 -0.91
N SER A 728 24.43 3.03 -2.01
CA SER A 728 23.70 1.95 -2.66
C SER A 728 24.23 1.73 -4.08
N LYS A 729 24.50 0.46 -4.42
CA LYS A 729 25.02 0.03 -5.73
C LYS A 729 24.07 -0.97 -6.43
N ILE A 730 22.77 -0.83 -6.16
CA ILE A 730 21.72 -1.76 -6.65
C ILE A 730 21.57 -1.66 -8.17
N ASP A 731 21.50 -0.44 -8.68
CA ASP A 731 21.36 -0.12 -10.09
C ASP A 731 21.98 1.27 -10.30
N GLY A 732 23.19 1.36 -10.83
CA GLY A 732 24.00 2.58 -10.76
C GLY A 732 24.59 2.80 -9.37
N VAL A 733 24.91 4.06 -9.03
CA VAL A 733 25.46 4.43 -7.72
C VAL A 733 24.67 5.58 -7.11
N ARG A 734 24.02 5.31 -5.97
CA ARG A 734 23.25 6.27 -5.20
C ARG A 734 23.89 6.52 -3.84
N LEU A 735 24.02 7.78 -3.43
CA LEU A 735 24.48 8.19 -2.12
C LEU A 735 23.40 9.03 -1.45
N ASP A 736 22.87 8.55 -0.34
CA ASP A 736 21.91 9.27 0.48
C ASP A 736 22.62 9.92 1.69
N PHE A 737 22.56 11.25 1.76
CA PHE A 737 22.94 12.05 2.93
C PHE A 737 21.72 12.34 3.80
N ALA A 738 21.91 13.08 4.90
CA ALA A 738 20.83 13.45 5.82
C ALA A 738 19.80 14.40 5.19
N ASP A 739 20.23 15.29 4.29
CA ASP A 739 19.44 16.40 3.73
C ASP A 739 19.51 16.47 2.19
N SER A 740 20.15 15.48 1.55
CA SER A 740 20.39 15.47 0.10
C SER A 740 20.74 14.07 -0.39
N TRP A 741 20.64 13.84 -1.71
CA TRP A 741 21.17 12.62 -2.34
C TRP A 741 21.70 12.90 -3.73
N VAL A 742 22.57 12.01 -4.19
CA VAL A 742 23.05 11.97 -5.58
C VAL A 742 22.88 10.57 -6.12
N TYR A 743 22.51 10.48 -7.39
CA TYR A 743 22.41 9.22 -8.11
C TYR A 743 22.98 9.32 -9.51
N LEU A 744 23.96 8.47 -9.79
CA LEU A 744 24.52 8.26 -11.11
C LEU A 744 23.88 7.03 -11.73
N GLU A 745 23.13 7.23 -12.82
CA GLU A 745 22.53 6.14 -13.58
C GLU A 745 23.61 5.23 -14.20
N PRO A 746 23.28 3.95 -14.48
CA PRO A 746 24.11 3.12 -15.36
C PRO A 746 24.30 3.81 -16.72
N LEU A 747 25.48 3.65 -17.31
CA LEU A 747 25.73 4.09 -18.68
C LEU A 747 24.86 3.27 -19.63
N SER A 748 23.98 3.92 -20.39
CA SER A 748 23.16 3.24 -21.39
C SER A 748 23.99 2.79 -22.60
N GLU A 749 23.46 1.84 -23.38
CA GLU A 749 24.12 1.35 -24.61
C GLU A 749 24.24 2.45 -25.67
N ASP A 750 23.31 3.41 -25.68
CA ASP A 750 23.31 4.57 -26.58
C ASP A 750 24.33 5.66 -26.15
N GLY A 751 25.05 5.43 -25.04
CA GLY A 751 26.01 6.39 -24.50
C GLY A 751 25.37 7.57 -23.76
N GLU A 752 24.08 7.47 -23.42
CA GLU A 752 23.36 8.44 -22.62
C GLU A 752 23.48 8.11 -21.13
N CYS A 753 23.61 9.13 -20.28
CA CYS A 753 23.67 8.97 -18.83
C CYS A 753 23.21 10.24 -18.12
N TYR A 754 22.53 10.07 -16.99
CA TYR A 754 22.07 11.17 -16.15
C TYR A 754 22.63 11.07 -14.72
N LEU A 755 22.97 12.24 -14.17
CA LEU A 755 23.26 12.44 -12.77
C LEU A 755 22.08 13.20 -12.15
N HIS A 756 21.48 12.63 -11.12
CA HIS A 756 20.42 13.25 -10.34
C HIS A 756 21.01 13.76 -9.03
N VAL A 757 20.67 14.98 -8.65
CA VAL A 757 21.08 15.59 -7.38
C VAL A 757 19.86 16.26 -6.78
N GLU A 758 19.51 15.87 -5.55
CA GLU A 758 18.38 16.45 -4.83
C GLU A 758 18.81 16.93 -3.45
N GLY A 759 18.16 17.97 -2.96
CA GLY A 759 18.25 18.44 -1.59
C GLY A 759 16.86 18.73 -1.03
N ASP A 760 16.72 18.71 0.29
CA ASP A 760 15.50 19.13 0.98
C ASP A 760 15.10 20.58 0.59
N ASP A 761 16.10 21.41 0.27
CA ASP A 761 15.95 22.72 -0.33
C ASP A 761 17.04 23.00 -1.39
N GLU A 762 16.92 24.15 -2.04
CA GLU A 762 17.82 24.64 -3.07
C GLU A 762 19.28 24.81 -2.57
N ASP A 763 19.45 25.22 -1.31
CA ASP A 763 20.77 25.43 -0.70
C ASP A 763 21.48 24.10 -0.43
N CYS A 764 20.74 23.10 0.07
CA CYS A 764 21.22 21.74 0.29
C CYS A 764 21.64 21.09 -1.03
N ARG A 765 20.82 21.25 -2.08
CA ARG A 765 21.13 20.79 -3.44
C ARG A 765 22.40 21.46 -3.96
N HIS A 766 22.46 22.80 -3.95
CA HIS A 766 23.64 23.54 -4.42
C HIS A 766 24.91 23.17 -3.68
N ARG A 767 24.83 22.95 -2.36
CA ARG A 767 25.98 22.49 -1.58
C ARG A 767 26.50 21.13 -2.06
N LEU A 768 25.62 20.18 -2.36
CA LEU A 768 26.01 18.86 -2.87
C LEU A 768 26.57 18.96 -4.30
N GLU A 769 25.97 19.75 -5.17
CA GLU A 769 26.47 20.00 -6.52
C GLU A 769 27.86 20.66 -6.53
N HIS A 770 28.07 21.64 -5.64
CA HIS A 770 29.37 22.27 -5.44
C HIS A 770 30.41 21.29 -4.91
N LEU A 771 30.04 20.43 -3.97
CA LEU A 771 30.92 19.37 -3.45
C LEU A 771 31.35 18.43 -4.58
N LEU A 772 30.41 17.90 -5.36
CA LEU A 772 30.69 17.01 -6.49
C LEU A 772 31.57 17.69 -7.54
N SER A 773 31.24 18.93 -7.90
CA SER A 773 32.03 19.73 -8.85
C SER A 773 33.45 19.98 -8.36
N SER A 774 33.64 20.25 -7.07
CA SER A 774 34.95 20.52 -6.48
C SER A 774 35.83 19.27 -6.45
N ILE A 775 35.26 18.11 -6.11
CA ILE A 775 35.97 16.83 -6.08
C ILE A 775 36.32 16.39 -7.50
N LEU A 776 35.39 16.53 -8.45
CA LEU A 776 35.64 16.19 -9.86
C LEU A 776 36.79 17.04 -10.40
N LYS A 777 36.78 18.36 -10.21
CA LYS A 777 37.87 19.24 -10.64
C LYS A 777 39.20 18.94 -9.96
N HIS A 778 39.18 18.48 -8.70
CA HIS A 778 40.40 18.13 -7.97
C HIS A 778 41.02 16.81 -8.45
N LYS A 779 40.22 15.75 -8.63
CA LYS A 779 40.70 14.43 -9.08
C LYS A 779 40.89 14.34 -10.60
N HIS A 780 40.09 15.07 -11.37
CA HIS A 780 40.09 15.08 -12.84
C HIS A 780 39.98 16.53 -13.38
N PRO A 781 41.10 17.29 -13.42
CA PRO A 781 41.09 18.72 -13.77
C PRO A 781 40.57 19.04 -15.17
N ASP A 782 40.66 18.09 -16.09
CA ASP A 782 40.23 18.22 -17.48
C ASP A 782 38.72 18.00 -17.66
N LEU A 783 38.02 17.54 -16.62
CA LEU A 783 36.58 17.25 -16.64
C LEU A 783 35.79 18.30 -15.85
N ALA A 784 34.62 18.66 -16.37
CA ALA A 784 33.67 19.52 -15.70
C ALA A 784 32.26 18.96 -15.82
N LEU A 785 31.46 19.09 -14.76
CA LEU A 785 30.04 18.84 -14.86
C LEU A 785 29.41 19.87 -15.80
N PRO A 786 28.53 19.44 -16.73
CA PRO A 786 27.71 20.35 -17.52
C PRO A 786 26.96 21.32 -16.61
N THR A 787 26.62 22.51 -17.12
CA THR A 787 25.87 23.49 -16.34
C THR A 787 24.60 22.84 -15.84
N LEU A 788 24.43 22.80 -14.52
CA LEU A 788 23.27 22.22 -13.87
C LEU A 788 22.07 23.07 -14.28
N ILE A 789 21.31 22.61 -15.26
CA ILE A 789 20.00 23.19 -15.52
C ILE A 789 19.19 22.76 -14.31
N ALA A 790 19.04 23.69 -13.36
CA ALA A 790 17.99 23.58 -12.36
C ALA A 790 16.69 23.39 -13.15
N THR A 791 16.24 22.14 -13.27
CA THR A 791 14.86 21.87 -13.60
C THR A 791 14.13 22.19 -12.33
N ALA A 792 13.99 23.49 -12.06
CA ALA A 792 13.13 23.94 -10.99
C ALA A 792 11.76 23.44 -11.41
N ILE A 793 11.30 22.36 -10.78
CA ILE A 793 9.89 22.08 -10.61
C ILE A 793 9.42 23.27 -9.78
N LYS A 794 9.20 24.41 -10.44
CA LYS A 794 8.69 25.60 -9.79
C LYS A 794 7.23 25.28 -9.52
N SER A 795 6.99 24.98 -8.24
CA SER A 795 5.75 25.17 -7.48
C SER A 795 4.74 26.04 -8.21
#